data_AF-A0A0J7MWC0-F1
#
_entry.id   AF-A0A0J7MWC0-F1
#
_cell.length_a   1.000
_cell.length_b   1.000
_cell.length_c   1.000
_cell.angle_alpha   90.00
_cell.angle_beta   90.00
_cell.angle_gamma   90.00
#
_symmetry.space_group_name_H-M   'P 1'
#
loop_
_entity.id
_entity.type
_entity.pdbx_description
1 polymer ?
#
loop_
_entity_poly.entity_id
_entity_poly.type
_entity_poly.pdbx_seq_one_letter_code
_entity_poly.pdbx_strand_id
1 'polypeptide(L)'
;MDRDIGRIVMLILIVGLQPAYGIIGYDCGSASANLTTLSLLNIEECDIPQQNVNSSKMYMQLLQINEFESVKVIQCKVEVDRLIRKCGMFSHTMDVFNGKYAYVQEISREACQRMHTYGTFQLSSTFITGLKSNQTATRPVILAGRLDNDGGCSGSTYSDPYGTWADVVVLGSVKITLQDYIADVRINANRVQLRSGVTCELSATHCSDIEGGDTYWDPVPADTCKFSNYGILYEGYADKIIDNINQQAQVVYSLTTQNTIFALTSKGKYITCGYTLTRTEHPKLIIFETLPGVAIFKKQSRVTNLDIFTYMNSKFVYVEKHIRTQINQLYRNILLQQCNLEQQMLQNTLAIATQSPDIFAYHLMKGPGYMALLAGEVIHIVKCVPVEVRLARTEECYDQLPVLRGNATYFLTPQTHVLLRQGTQTACNAFAPAMYLLGDSWYKLTPRPVDTMPPTIMKPLTKPTWKYMSPGSLATSGIYTENDLEDLRDHIMFPAERPALLNSIARGVMGRSASIQGGSISNLLDKNIVEDIAISTWQKFWNKFLIFGNISAGIMGIYLGIRIFKLILDTIVHGYALHTVYGWSIYLLGAIWDSLTHLLLHLKLSRPPPAKETIIPMTDSPGNEKEQAEIKKEANYAYPPLPAKENSNYTLKIKESNYNTIK
;
A
#
# COMPACT_ATOMS: atom_id res chain seq x y z
N MET A 1 62.68 -4.43 68.92
CA MET A 1 64.06 -4.33 69.42
C MET A 1 64.22 -4.98 70.77
N ASP A 2 64.72 -6.22 70.88
CA ASP A 2 64.66 -7.35 69.92
C ASP A 2 65.16 -8.62 70.61
N ARG A 3 64.55 -9.79 70.30
CA ARG A 3 65.07 -11.18 70.36
C ARG A 3 63.99 -12.27 70.53
N ASP A 4 62.95 -12.25 69.71
CA ASP A 4 62.17 -13.47 69.41
C ASP A 4 62.94 -14.37 68.43
N ILE A 5 64.10 -14.89 68.87
CA ILE A 5 64.94 -15.82 68.11
C ILE A 5 65.34 -16.98 69.04
N GLY A 6 64.50 -18.01 69.09
CA GLY A 6 64.75 -19.17 69.95
C GLY A 6 63.77 -20.35 69.89
N ARG A 7 62.74 -20.33 69.02
CA ARG A 7 61.70 -21.38 68.99
C ARG A 7 61.30 -21.90 67.59
N ILE A 8 62.08 -21.62 66.54
CA ILE A 8 61.79 -22.06 65.16
C ILE A 8 62.99 -22.81 64.55
N VAL A 9 63.42 -23.90 65.19
CA VAL A 9 64.48 -24.81 64.69
C VAL A 9 64.10 -26.30 64.87
N MET A 10 62.96 -26.60 65.49
CA MET A 10 62.54 -27.98 65.85
C MET A 10 61.28 -28.44 65.10
N LEU A 11 61.27 -28.22 63.79
CA LEU A 11 60.31 -28.76 62.82
C LEU A 11 60.95 -28.69 61.42
N ILE A 12 60.51 -29.56 60.50
CA ILE A 12 61.16 -29.82 59.18
C ILE A 12 62.51 -30.56 59.31
N LEU A 13 62.44 -31.80 59.80
CA LEU A 13 63.33 -32.89 59.37
C LEU A 13 62.50 -34.06 58.83
N ILE A 14 61.47 -33.72 58.04
CA ILE A 14 60.81 -34.67 57.15
C ILE A 14 61.80 -34.91 56.00
N VAL A 15 62.48 -36.06 56.03
CA VAL A 15 63.29 -36.51 54.89
C VAL A 15 62.35 -36.62 53.69
N GLY A 16 62.61 -35.79 52.67
CA GLY A 16 61.89 -35.82 51.41
C GLY A 16 62.17 -37.12 50.66
N LEU A 17 61.45 -38.18 51.00
CA LEU A 17 61.17 -39.28 50.09
C LEU A 17 60.38 -38.71 48.92
N GLN A 18 61.09 -38.13 47.95
CA GLN A 18 60.50 -37.88 46.63
C GLN A 18 59.95 -39.22 46.13
N PRO A 19 58.68 -39.29 45.69
CA PRO A 19 58.18 -40.49 45.06
C PRO A 19 59.05 -40.75 43.84
N ALA A 20 59.80 -41.86 43.87
CA ALA A 20 60.52 -42.34 42.70
C ALA A 20 59.45 -42.83 41.71
N TYR A 21 58.97 -41.93 40.86
CA TYR A 21 57.91 -42.20 39.90
C TYR A 21 58.27 -43.45 39.07
N GLY A 22 57.52 -44.52 39.31
CA GLY A 22 57.64 -45.74 38.52
C GLY A 22 57.23 -45.44 37.08
N ILE A 23 58.10 -45.74 36.13
CA ILE A 23 57.79 -45.66 34.71
C ILE A 23 56.84 -46.83 34.42
N ILE A 24 55.77 -46.59 33.67
CA ILE A 24 54.87 -47.66 33.21
C ILE A 24 55.42 -48.21 31.90
N GLY A 25 55.83 -49.48 31.93
CA GLY A 25 56.12 -50.27 30.74
C GLY A 25 55.03 -51.32 30.50
N TYR A 26 54.99 -51.89 29.32
CA TYR A 26 53.95 -52.84 28.93
C TYR A 26 54.51 -54.22 28.57
N ASP A 27 54.02 -55.25 29.26
CA ASP A 27 54.40 -56.65 29.09
C ASP A 27 53.43 -57.38 28.14
N CYS A 28 53.89 -57.60 26.91
CA CYS A 28 53.17 -58.31 25.86
C CYS A 28 53.39 -59.84 25.92
N GLY A 29 54.27 -60.34 26.80
CA GLY A 29 54.59 -61.76 26.94
C GLY A 29 53.73 -62.51 27.97
N SER A 30 52.63 -61.89 28.43
CA SER A 30 51.73 -62.44 29.44
C SER A 30 50.54 -63.18 28.82
N ALA A 31 50.10 -64.29 29.45
CA ALA A 31 49.05 -65.17 28.93
C ALA A 31 47.63 -64.58 28.91
N SER A 32 47.49 -63.30 29.30
CA SER A 32 46.22 -62.56 29.37
C SER A 32 46.10 -61.47 28.29
N ALA A 33 46.91 -61.54 27.23
CA ALA A 33 46.92 -60.55 26.16
C ALA A 33 45.80 -60.81 25.14
N ASN A 34 44.92 -59.82 24.94
CA ASN A 34 43.84 -59.91 23.95
C ASN A 34 44.39 -59.67 22.53
N LEU A 35 43.90 -60.46 21.57
CA LEU A 35 44.33 -60.44 20.17
C LEU A 35 43.21 -59.91 19.25
N THR A 36 43.52 -58.91 18.42
CA THR A 36 42.63 -58.38 17.38
C THR A 36 43.31 -58.48 16.02
N THR A 37 42.69 -59.16 15.06
CA THR A 37 43.23 -59.30 13.69
C THR A 37 42.61 -58.27 12.75
N LEU A 38 43.44 -57.59 11.95
CA LEU A 38 43.02 -56.64 10.91
C LEU A 38 43.60 -57.05 9.55
N SER A 39 42.86 -56.73 8.48
CA SER A 39 43.34 -56.88 7.10
C SER A 39 44.32 -55.77 6.73
N LEU A 40 45.33 -56.09 5.91
CA LEU A 40 46.26 -55.12 5.33
C LEU A 40 45.93 -54.78 3.86
N LEU A 41 44.89 -55.38 3.29
CA LEU A 41 44.60 -55.31 1.85
C LEU A 41 43.72 -54.10 1.47
N ASN A 42 42.66 -53.84 2.24
CA ASN A 42 41.61 -52.89 1.89
C ASN A 42 41.20 -52.05 3.10
N ILE A 43 40.75 -50.81 2.84
CA ILE A 43 40.06 -49.92 3.78
C ILE A 43 38.68 -49.65 3.18
N GLU A 44 37.64 -49.60 4.01
CA GLU A 44 36.25 -49.42 3.55
C GLU A 44 36.00 -48.04 2.90
N GLU A 45 34.95 -47.96 2.09
CA GLU A 45 34.51 -46.71 1.47
C GLU A 45 33.58 -45.91 2.40
N CYS A 46 33.50 -44.60 2.17
CA CYS A 46 32.69 -43.67 2.98
C CYS A 46 31.18 -43.79 2.70
N ASP A 47 30.51 -44.77 3.34
CA ASP A 47 29.04 -44.83 3.33
C ASP A 47 28.43 -43.68 4.15
N ILE A 48 27.97 -42.65 3.43
CA ILE A 48 27.25 -41.50 3.99
C ILE A 48 25.89 -41.43 3.29
N PRO A 49 24.77 -41.61 4.04
CA PRO A 49 23.45 -41.81 3.45
C PRO A 49 23.03 -40.62 2.59
N GLN A 50 22.57 -40.91 1.38
CA GLN A 50 22.20 -39.89 0.40
C GLN A 50 20.78 -39.36 0.66
N GLN A 51 20.66 -38.06 0.92
CA GLN A 51 19.37 -37.38 0.88
C GLN A 51 18.90 -37.24 -0.58
N ASN A 52 18.06 -38.16 -1.02
CA ASN A 52 17.45 -38.16 -2.35
C ASN A 52 16.32 -37.12 -2.44
N VAL A 53 16.72 -35.85 -2.55
CA VAL A 53 15.82 -34.71 -2.73
C VAL A 53 15.37 -34.66 -4.20
N ASN A 54 14.20 -35.22 -4.48
CA ASN A 54 13.65 -35.22 -5.84
C ASN A 54 13.00 -33.86 -6.15
N SER A 55 13.66 -33.04 -6.96
CA SER A 55 13.11 -31.79 -7.50
C SER A 55 12.55 -31.99 -8.92
N SER A 56 11.40 -31.37 -9.19
CA SER A 56 10.69 -31.47 -10.47
C SER A 56 10.03 -30.13 -10.80
N LYS A 57 10.03 -29.71 -12.06
CA LYS A 57 9.31 -28.48 -12.46
C LYS A 57 7.83 -28.75 -12.65
N MET A 58 7.00 -27.94 -12.03
CA MET A 58 5.55 -28.03 -12.07
C MET A 58 4.94 -26.68 -12.45
N TYR A 59 3.97 -26.70 -13.36
CA TYR A 59 3.13 -25.54 -13.62
C TYR A 59 2.04 -25.45 -12.54
N MET A 60 1.86 -24.26 -11.95
CA MET A 60 0.90 -24.06 -10.87
C MET A 60 0.43 -22.60 -10.78
N GLN A 61 -0.72 -22.41 -10.13
CA GLN A 61 -1.20 -21.12 -9.67
C GLN A 61 -1.06 -21.04 -8.14
N LEU A 62 -0.39 -20.00 -7.65
CA LEU A 62 -0.39 -19.61 -6.24
C LEU A 62 -1.61 -18.71 -6.01
N LEU A 63 -2.56 -19.21 -5.23
CA LEU A 63 -3.81 -18.55 -4.90
C LEU A 63 -3.72 -17.94 -3.49
N GLN A 64 -4.31 -16.76 -3.32
CA GLN A 64 -4.61 -16.20 -2.01
C GLN A 64 -6.11 -16.23 -1.76
N ILE A 65 -6.52 -16.57 -0.53
CA ILE A 65 -7.90 -16.45 -0.08
C ILE A 65 -8.24 -14.95 0.07
N ASN A 66 -9.27 -14.50 -0.65
CA ASN A 66 -9.84 -13.16 -0.56
C ASN A 66 -10.83 -13.05 0.61
N GLU A 67 -10.84 -11.89 1.26
CA GLU A 67 -11.76 -11.52 2.34
C GLU A 67 -12.81 -10.49 1.87
N PHE A 68 -12.43 -9.63 0.91
CA PHE A 68 -13.23 -8.54 0.37
C PHE A 68 -13.59 -8.76 -1.11
N GLU A 69 -14.86 -8.56 -1.43
CA GLU A 69 -15.42 -8.59 -2.79
C GLU A 69 -16.20 -7.31 -3.11
N SER A 70 -16.70 -7.22 -4.34
CA SER A 70 -17.37 -6.05 -4.91
C SER A 70 -18.89 -6.20 -4.94
N VAL A 71 -19.64 -5.14 -4.60
CA VAL A 71 -21.01 -4.95 -5.12
C VAL A 71 -21.14 -3.58 -5.76
N LYS A 72 -21.99 -3.47 -6.80
CA LYS A 72 -22.46 -2.17 -7.25
C LYS A 72 -23.54 -1.67 -6.29
N VAL A 73 -23.39 -0.42 -5.87
CA VAL A 73 -24.30 0.29 -4.98
C VAL A 73 -24.93 1.46 -5.73
N ILE A 74 -26.24 1.63 -5.54
CA ILE A 74 -26.99 2.83 -5.90
C ILE A 74 -27.53 3.48 -4.62
N GLN A 75 -27.54 4.81 -4.56
CA GLN A 75 -28.08 5.58 -3.44
C GLN A 75 -29.04 6.65 -3.92
N CYS A 76 -30.19 6.76 -3.27
CA CYS A 76 -31.24 7.72 -3.58
C CYS A 76 -31.68 8.48 -2.32
N LYS A 77 -31.42 9.78 -2.28
CA LYS A 77 -31.86 10.69 -1.22
C LYS A 77 -32.82 11.72 -1.80
N VAL A 78 -34.06 11.73 -1.33
CA VAL A 78 -35.08 12.71 -1.72
C VAL A 78 -35.46 13.54 -0.50
N GLU A 79 -35.01 14.78 -0.49
CA GLU A 79 -35.30 15.77 0.56
C GLU A 79 -36.45 16.66 0.08
N VAL A 80 -37.50 16.79 0.88
CA VAL A 80 -38.71 17.57 0.57
C VAL A 80 -38.86 18.69 1.61
N ASP A 81 -38.64 19.94 1.19
CA ASP A 81 -39.06 21.12 1.97
C ASP A 81 -40.42 21.60 1.45
N ARG A 82 -41.47 21.56 2.28
CA ARG A 82 -42.84 21.92 1.90
C ARG A 82 -43.37 23.14 2.65
N LEU A 83 -44.24 23.89 1.99
CA LEU A 83 -45.01 25.00 2.53
C LEU A 83 -46.48 24.87 2.13
N ILE A 84 -47.33 24.56 3.10
CA ILE A 84 -48.78 24.54 3.00
C ILE A 84 -49.31 25.96 3.24
N ARG A 85 -50.25 26.41 2.41
CA ARG A 85 -51.08 27.59 2.66
C ARG A 85 -52.55 27.29 2.38
N LYS A 86 -53.45 27.80 3.23
CA LYS A 86 -54.88 27.77 2.93
C LYS A 86 -55.18 28.74 1.80
N CYS A 87 -55.93 28.29 0.80
CA CYS A 87 -56.46 29.09 -0.28
C CYS A 87 -57.87 29.56 0.10
N GLY A 88 -58.06 30.86 0.22
CA GLY A 88 -59.35 31.47 0.56
C GLY A 88 -60.22 31.78 -0.66
N MET A 89 -61.48 32.10 -0.40
CA MET A 89 -62.54 32.36 -1.41
C MET A 89 -62.18 33.39 -2.49
N PHE A 90 -61.25 34.32 -2.21
CA PHE A 90 -60.78 35.35 -3.14
C PHE A 90 -59.32 35.13 -3.59
N SER A 91 -58.86 33.87 -3.66
CA SER A 91 -57.47 33.48 -3.95
C SER A 91 -56.39 34.06 -2.99
N HIS A 92 -56.79 34.63 -1.85
CA HIS A 92 -55.83 35.01 -0.82
C HIS A 92 -55.23 33.76 -0.16
N THR A 93 -53.92 33.79 0.10
CA THR A 93 -53.23 32.68 0.77
C THR A 93 -52.96 33.02 2.24
N MET A 94 -53.17 32.04 3.12
CA MET A 94 -52.95 32.17 4.57
C MET A 94 -52.03 31.04 5.04
N ASP A 95 -51.07 31.35 5.90
CA ASP A 95 -50.24 30.32 6.54
C ASP A 95 -51.08 29.48 7.52
N VAL A 96 -50.74 28.19 7.67
CA VAL A 96 -51.47 27.23 8.52
C VAL A 96 -50.58 26.64 9.61
N PHE A 97 -51.20 26.13 10.68
CA PHE A 97 -50.47 25.39 11.72
C PHE A 97 -49.76 24.16 11.13
N ASN A 98 -48.50 23.94 11.55
CA ASN A 98 -47.56 22.98 10.94
C ASN A 98 -47.38 23.14 9.41
N GLY A 99 -47.64 24.32 8.85
CA GLY A 99 -47.63 24.54 7.40
C GLY A 99 -46.27 24.43 6.73
N LYS A 100 -45.17 24.74 7.42
CA LYS A 100 -43.81 24.49 6.91
C LYS A 100 -43.20 23.26 7.59
N TYR A 101 -42.67 22.33 6.78
CA TYR A 101 -41.89 21.18 7.28
C TYR A 101 -40.89 20.69 6.23
N ALA A 102 -39.74 20.19 6.67
CA ALA A 102 -38.75 19.54 5.80
C ALA A 102 -38.47 18.11 6.28
N TYR A 103 -38.49 17.14 5.37
CA TYR A 103 -38.27 15.72 5.68
C TYR A 103 -37.53 14.99 4.55
N VAL A 104 -36.94 13.83 4.88
CA VAL A 104 -36.43 12.89 3.87
C VAL A 104 -37.57 11.93 3.54
N GLN A 105 -37.86 11.76 2.26
CA GLN A 105 -38.82 10.77 1.76
C GLN A 105 -38.09 9.44 1.57
N GLU A 106 -38.63 8.36 2.18
CA GLU A 106 -38.17 6.98 1.91
C GLU A 106 -38.47 6.60 0.46
N ILE A 107 -37.53 5.92 -0.20
CA ILE A 107 -37.55 5.62 -1.64
C ILE A 107 -37.35 4.11 -1.86
N SER A 108 -38.36 3.43 -2.43
CA SER A 108 -38.25 1.99 -2.74
C SER A 108 -37.17 1.67 -3.77
N ARG A 109 -36.70 0.42 -3.79
CA ARG A 109 -35.69 -0.09 -4.75
C ARG A 109 -36.08 0.23 -6.20
N GLU A 110 -37.34 0.05 -6.56
CA GLU A 110 -37.86 0.25 -7.93
C GLU A 110 -38.01 1.74 -8.27
N ALA A 111 -38.27 2.60 -7.28
CA ALA A 111 -38.23 4.05 -7.46
C ALA A 111 -36.77 4.53 -7.64
N CYS A 112 -35.84 4.04 -6.83
CA CYS A 112 -34.43 4.36 -6.93
C CYS A 112 -33.81 3.87 -8.25
N GLN A 113 -34.06 2.61 -8.63
CA GLN A 113 -33.61 2.06 -9.92
C GLN A 113 -34.16 2.87 -11.10
N ARG A 114 -35.46 3.25 -11.12
CA ARG A 114 -36.03 4.09 -12.19
C ARG A 114 -35.40 5.48 -12.28
N MET A 115 -35.04 6.08 -11.14
CA MET A 115 -34.29 7.33 -11.11
C MET A 115 -32.89 7.20 -11.72
N HIS A 116 -32.21 6.07 -11.51
CA HIS A 116 -30.89 5.79 -12.09
C HIS A 116 -30.92 5.36 -13.57
N THR A 117 -31.91 4.57 -14.01
CA THR A 117 -31.96 4.02 -15.39
C THR A 117 -32.71 4.91 -16.38
N TYR A 118 -33.84 5.51 -15.98
CA TYR A 118 -34.68 6.33 -16.85
C TYR A 118 -34.56 7.83 -16.56
N GLY A 119 -33.94 8.22 -15.45
CA GLY A 119 -33.83 9.63 -15.05
C GLY A 119 -35.17 10.24 -14.62
N THR A 120 -36.12 9.42 -14.16
CA THR A 120 -37.49 9.83 -13.81
C THR A 120 -37.88 9.48 -12.38
N PHE A 121 -38.65 10.38 -11.74
CA PHE A 121 -39.25 10.17 -10.43
C PHE A 121 -40.70 10.68 -10.44
N GLN A 122 -41.59 10.00 -9.72
CA GLN A 122 -42.96 10.47 -9.51
C GLN A 122 -43.19 10.73 -8.03
N LEU A 123 -43.59 11.94 -7.69
CA LEU A 123 -43.96 12.33 -6.33
C LEU A 123 -45.40 12.86 -6.35
N SER A 124 -46.32 12.08 -5.78
CA SER A 124 -47.76 12.31 -5.87
C SER A 124 -48.22 12.49 -7.33
N SER A 125 -48.75 13.67 -7.68
CA SER A 125 -49.18 14.07 -9.03
C SER A 125 -48.04 14.59 -9.92
N THR A 126 -46.87 14.91 -9.36
CA THR A 126 -45.77 15.55 -10.10
C THR A 126 -44.80 14.52 -10.67
N PHE A 127 -44.53 14.61 -11.98
CA PHE A 127 -43.54 13.79 -12.67
C PHE A 127 -42.26 14.60 -12.93
N ILE A 128 -41.15 14.17 -12.33
CA ILE A 128 -39.83 14.83 -12.42
C ILE A 128 -38.97 14.03 -13.40
N THR A 129 -38.34 14.73 -14.35
CA THR A 129 -37.53 14.13 -15.43
C THR A 129 -36.15 14.79 -15.54
N GLY A 130 -35.23 14.10 -16.22
CA GLY A 130 -33.87 14.59 -16.48
C GLY A 130 -32.94 14.46 -15.27
N LEU A 131 -33.22 13.52 -14.36
CA LEU A 131 -32.31 13.12 -13.29
C LEU A 131 -31.12 12.33 -13.86
N LYS A 132 -29.98 12.33 -13.15
CA LYS A 132 -28.74 11.66 -13.56
C LYS A 132 -28.02 11.09 -12.33
N SER A 133 -27.42 9.90 -12.48
CA SER A 133 -26.50 9.34 -11.48
C SER A 133 -25.35 10.30 -11.15
N ASN A 134 -24.90 10.27 -9.88
CA ASN A 134 -23.83 11.13 -9.35
C ASN A 134 -24.09 12.64 -9.50
N GLN A 135 -25.37 13.06 -9.40
CA GLN A 135 -25.80 14.46 -9.40
C GLN A 135 -26.90 14.73 -8.38
N THR A 136 -26.99 15.99 -7.93
CA THR A 136 -28.11 16.54 -7.17
C THR A 136 -28.94 17.45 -8.07
N ALA A 137 -30.26 17.25 -8.09
CA ALA A 137 -31.21 18.07 -8.83
C ALA A 137 -32.32 18.58 -7.90
N THR A 138 -32.48 19.91 -7.83
CA THR A 138 -33.59 20.55 -7.10
C THR A 138 -34.70 20.96 -8.08
N ARG A 139 -35.96 20.77 -7.70
CA ARG A 139 -37.14 21.19 -8.47
C ARG A 139 -38.23 21.77 -7.55
N PRO A 140 -38.84 22.93 -7.88
CA PRO A 140 -40.10 23.33 -7.28
C PRO A 140 -41.22 22.40 -7.79
N VAL A 141 -42.17 22.07 -6.92
CA VAL A 141 -43.33 21.22 -7.21
C VAL A 141 -44.59 21.76 -6.52
N ILE A 142 -45.76 21.31 -6.96
CA ILE A 142 -47.02 21.50 -6.25
C ILE A 142 -47.52 20.12 -5.84
N LEU A 143 -47.54 19.82 -4.54
CA LEU A 143 -47.90 18.50 -4.01
C LEU A 143 -49.41 18.30 -3.92
N ALA A 144 -50.17 19.39 -3.73
CA ALA A 144 -51.63 19.43 -3.79
C ALA A 144 -52.14 20.87 -4.02
N GLY A 145 -53.38 20.97 -4.53
CA GLY A 145 -53.96 22.24 -4.98
C GLY A 145 -53.38 22.72 -6.32
N ARG A 146 -53.72 23.95 -6.71
CA ARG A 146 -53.25 24.59 -7.95
C ARG A 146 -52.98 26.08 -7.70
N LEU A 147 -51.98 26.60 -8.40
CA LEU A 147 -51.69 28.03 -8.51
C LEU A 147 -51.62 28.40 -9.99
N ASP A 148 -52.30 29.49 -10.35
CA ASP A 148 -52.29 30.06 -11.69
C ASP A 148 -51.29 31.22 -11.79
N ASN A 149 -50.79 31.49 -13.00
CA ASN A 149 -49.84 32.58 -13.25
C ASN A 149 -50.40 33.97 -12.87
N ASP A 150 -51.73 34.11 -12.92
CA ASP A 150 -52.46 35.34 -12.56
C ASP A 150 -52.61 35.54 -11.03
N GLY A 151 -52.00 34.66 -10.22
CA GLY A 151 -52.08 34.68 -8.76
C GLY A 151 -53.30 33.98 -8.16
N GLY A 152 -54.18 33.43 -9.01
CA GLY A 152 -55.30 32.59 -8.58
C GLY A 152 -54.84 31.31 -7.89
N CYS A 153 -55.59 30.84 -6.90
CA CYS A 153 -55.37 29.54 -6.28
C CYS A 153 -56.66 28.71 -6.25
N SER A 154 -56.51 27.38 -6.26
CA SER A 154 -57.58 26.46 -5.89
C SER A 154 -57.06 25.44 -4.88
N GLY A 155 -57.64 25.46 -3.68
CA GLY A 155 -57.29 24.54 -2.60
C GLY A 155 -57.67 23.09 -2.90
N SER A 156 -57.01 22.16 -2.22
CA SER A 156 -57.31 20.73 -2.18
C SER A 156 -57.14 20.23 -0.75
N THR A 157 -57.64 19.04 -0.46
CA THR A 157 -57.23 18.31 0.75
C THR A 157 -55.81 17.76 0.56
N TYR A 158 -54.98 17.84 1.60
CA TYR A 158 -53.66 17.22 1.67
C TYR A 158 -53.46 16.59 3.06
N SER A 159 -52.76 15.46 3.11
CA SER A 159 -52.40 14.80 4.37
C SER A 159 -51.00 14.20 4.26
N ASP A 160 -50.24 14.26 5.35
CA ASP A 160 -48.96 13.57 5.50
C ASP A 160 -48.74 13.21 7.00
N PRO A 161 -47.58 12.62 7.40
CA PRO A 161 -47.36 12.20 8.79
C PRO A 161 -47.48 13.28 9.87
N TYR A 162 -47.54 14.56 9.50
CA TYR A 162 -47.57 15.68 10.44
C TYR A 162 -48.94 16.39 10.52
N GLY A 163 -49.95 15.92 9.75
CA GLY A 163 -51.32 16.42 9.82
C GLY A 163 -52.16 16.19 8.56
N THR A 164 -53.40 16.72 8.61
CA THR A 164 -54.34 16.77 7.49
C THR A 164 -54.91 18.18 7.39
N TRP A 165 -54.98 18.74 6.19
CA TRP A 165 -55.47 20.09 5.93
C TRP A 165 -56.43 20.10 4.74
N ALA A 166 -57.49 20.92 4.81
CA ALA A 166 -58.47 21.12 3.75
C ALA A 166 -58.38 22.54 3.14
N ASP A 167 -58.76 22.65 1.87
CA ASP A 167 -58.68 23.85 1.03
C ASP A 167 -57.27 24.47 0.96
N VAL A 168 -56.22 23.64 0.93
CA VAL A 168 -54.83 24.10 0.90
C VAL A 168 -54.18 23.94 -0.47
N VAL A 169 -53.21 24.81 -0.76
CA VAL A 169 -52.17 24.56 -1.76
C VAL A 169 -50.88 24.22 -1.03
N VAL A 170 -50.18 23.20 -1.52
CA VAL A 170 -48.92 22.73 -0.94
C VAL A 170 -47.80 22.93 -1.95
N LEU A 171 -47.01 23.97 -1.73
CA LEU A 171 -45.76 24.20 -2.44
C LEU A 171 -44.68 23.27 -1.89
N GLY A 172 -43.81 22.76 -2.76
CA GLY A 172 -42.66 21.96 -2.36
C GLY A 172 -41.40 22.34 -3.13
N SER A 173 -40.26 22.16 -2.49
CA SER A 173 -38.94 22.13 -3.10
C SER A 173 -38.35 20.75 -2.87
N VAL A 174 -38.21 19.96 -3.94
CA VAL A 174 -37.70 18.59 -3.88
C VAL A 174 -36.26 18.59 -4.35
N LYS A 175 -35.34 18.18 -3.47
CA LYS A 175 -33.91 18.02 -3.75
C LYS A 175 -33.59 16.53 -3.81
N ILE A 176 -33.33 16.03 -5.02
CA ILE A 176 -33.02 14.63 -5.31
C ILE A 176 -31.52 14.50 -5.49
N THR A 177 -30.86 13.63 -4.73
CA THR A 177 -29.45 13.26 -4.91
C THR A 177 -29.36 11.78 -5.25
N LEU A 178 -28.67 11.47 -6.34
CA LEU A 178 -28.44 10.10 -6.82
C LEU A 178 -26.94 9.80 -6.80
N GLN A 179 -26.50 8.67 -6.24
CA GLN A 179 -25.10 8.23 -6.32
C GLN A 179 -24.95 6.79 -6.85
N ASP A 180 -23.89 6.55 -7.59
CA ASP A 180 -23.55 5.29 -8.27
C ASP A 180 -22.08 4.99 -8.01
N TYR A 181 -21.79 3.88 -7.33
CA TYR A 181 -20.43 3.45 -7.02
C TYR A 181 -20.28 1.94 -6.77
N ILE A 182 -19.04 1.48 -6.60
CA ILE A 182 -18.70 0.12 -6.15
C ILE A 182 -18.31 0.20 -4.67
N ALA A 183 -18.89 -0.68 -3.84
CA ALA A 183 -18.57 -0.82 -2.43
C ALA A 183 -17.87 -2.14 -2.14
N ASP A 184 -17.17 -2.19 -1.01
CA ASP A 184 -16.43 -3.37 -0.55
C ASP A 184 -17.26 -4.21 0.42
N VAL A 185 -17.14 -5.53 0.27
CA VAL A 185 -18.02 -6.51 0.90
C VAL A 185 -17.21 -7.63 1.54
N ARG A 186 -17.37 -7.78 2.86
CA ARG A 186 -16.84 -8.94 3.60
C ARG A 186 -17.87 -10.07 3.57
N ILE A 187 -17.79 -10.93 2.54
CA ILE A 187 -18.71 -12.06 2.34
C ILE A 187 -18.78 -12.94 3.60
N ASN A 188 -17.63 -13.31 4.17
CA ASN A 188 -17.55 -14.17 5.36
C ASN A 188 -18.15 -13.54 6.63
N ALA A 189 -18.33 -12.21 6.66
CA ALA A 189 -18.92 -11.47 7.78
C ALA A 189 -20.35 -10.98 7.50
N ASN A 190 -20.91 -11.30 6.32
CA ASN A 190 -22.21 -10.80 5.82
C ASN A 190 -22.34 -9.26 5.88
N ARG A 191 -21.29 -8.50 5.50
CA ARG A 191 -21.25 -7.03 5.62
C ARG A 191 -20.81 -6.31 4.35
N VAL A 192 -21.52 -5.22 4.02
CA VAL A 192 -21.12 -4.19 3.03
C VAL A 192 -20.61 -2.97 3.79
N GLN A 193 -19.56 -2.31 3.31
CA GLN A 193 -19.06 -1.05 3.85
C GLN A 193 -19.29 0.10 2.84
N LEU A 194 -20.11 1.08 3.24
CA LEU A 194 -20.47 2.23 2.41
C LEU A 194 -19.41 3.34 2.47
N ARG A 195 -19.48 4.29 1.52
CA ARG A 195 -18.51 5.41 1.42
C ARG A 195 -18.50 6.35 2.64
N SER A 196 -19.61 6.44 3.35
CA SER A 196 -19.75 7.16 4.62
C SER A 196 -19.09 6.44 5.82
N GLY A 197 -18.61 5.21 5.63
CA GLY A 197 -18.09 4.34 6.70
C GLY A 197 -19.15 3.50 7.39
N VAL A 198 -20.44 3.69 7.08
CA VAL A 198 -21.54 2.85 7.59
C VAL A 198 -21.38 1.41 7.11
N THR A 199 -21.50 0.43 8.02
CA THR A 199 -21.48 -1.00 7.68
C THR A 199 -22.88 -1.60 7.78
N CYS A 200 -23.38 -2.18 6.68
CA CYS A 200 -24.72 -2.74 6.56
C CYS A 200 -24.68 -4.26 6.34
N GLU A 201 -25.77 -4.97 6.64
CA GLU A 201 -25.85 -6.44 6.45
C GLU A 201 -26.07 -6.79 4.97
N LEU A 202 -25.16 -7.56 4.36
CA LEU A 202 -25.15 -7.82 2.91
C LEU A 202 -26.42 -8.50 2.40
N SER A 203 -26.95 -9.47 3.16
CA SER A 203 -28.21 -10.19 2.91
C SER A 203 -29.44 -9.29 2.83
N ALA A 204 -29.46 -8.12 3.47
CA ALA A 204 -30.61 -7.22 3.48
C ALA A 204 -30.86 -6.57 2.11
N THR A 205 -29.81 -6.37 1.31
CA THR A 205 -29.82 -5.66 0.01
C THR A 205 -30.30 -4.19 0.03
N HIS A 206 -30.58 -3.65 1.23
CA HIS A 206 -30.98 -2.29 1.53
C HIS A 206 -30.29 -1.80 2.80
N CYS A 207 -30.03 -0.50 2.89
CA CYS A 207 -29.60 0.20 4.10
C CYS A 207 -29.91 1.69 3.95
N SER A 208 -30.24 2.39 5.05
CA SER A 208 -30.37 3.85 5.02
C SER A 208 -29.05 4.49 5.46
N ASP A 209 -28.37 5.15 4.53
CA ASP A 209 -27.11 5.86 4.78
C ASP A 209 -27.36 7.31 5.21
N ILE A 210 -26.64 7.76 6.24
CA ILE A 210 -26.82 9.10 6.82
C ILE A 210 -26.48 10.22 5.81
N GLU A 211 -25.46 10.01 4.98
CA GLU A 211 -25.10 10.93 3.90
C GLU A 211 -25.93 10.66 2.64
N GLY A 212 -25.89 9.43 2.11
CA GLY A 212 -26.44 9.05 0.81
C GLY A 212 -27.92 8.71 0.72
N GLY A 213 -28.64 8.54 1.83
CA GLY A 213 -30.06 8.15 1.84
C GLY A 213 -30.27 6.65 1.59
N ASP A 214 -31.40 6.29 0.99
CA ASP A 214 -31.74 4.88 0.75
C ASP A 214 -30.75 4.25 -0.24
N THR A 215 -30.04 3.25 0.27
CA THR A 215 -28.92 2.59 -0.39
C THR A 215 -29.31 1.17 -0.75
N TYR A 216 -29.11 0.78 -2.00
CA TYR A 216 -29.44 -0.55 -2.52
C TYR A 216 -28.24 -1.16 -3.26
N TRP A 217 -28.14 -2.49 -3.19
CA TRP A 217 -27.21 -3.28 -3.99
C TRP A 217 -27.85 -4.61 -4.37
N ASP A 218 -27.37 -5.21 -5.45
CA ASP A 218 -27.80 -6.54 -5.85
C ASP A 218 -27.06 -7.61 -5.02
N PRO A 219 -27.73 -8.72 -4.64
CA PRO A 219 -27.11 -9.76 -3.84
C PRO A 219 -25.94 -10.38 -4.61
N VAL A 220 -24.79 -10.56 -3.94
CA VAL A 220 -23.64 -11.26 -4.52
C VAL A 220 -24.11 -12.66 -4.95
N PRO A 221 -23.92 -13.07 -6.22
CA PRO A 221 -24.31 -14.40 -6.66
C PRO A 221 -23.67 -15.47 -5.79
N ALA A 222 -24.50 -16.40 -5.31
CA ALA A 222 -24.03 -17.54 -4.55
C ALA A 222 -23.35 -18.55 -5.48
N ASP A 223 -22.12 -18.22 -5.92
CA ASP A 223 -21.23 -19.12 -6.64
C ASP A 223 -21.07 -20.41 -5.81
N THR A 224 -21.61 -21.51 -6.33
CA THR A 224 -21.58 -22.84 -5.70
C THR A 224 -20.15 -23.34 -5.48
N CYS A 225 -19.19 -22.79 -6.22
CA CYS A 225 -17.78 -23.13 -6.18
C CYS A 225 -16.90 -22.07 -5.48
N LYS A 226 -17.46 -20.87 -5.23
CA LYS A 226 -16.82 -19.72 -4.55
C LYS A 226 -15.45 -19.37 -5.12
N PHE A 227 -15.28 -19.41 -6.43
CA PHE A 227 -14.01 -19.09 -7.08
C PHE A 227 -13.62 -17.61 -6.93
N SER A 228 -14.60 -16.72 -6.71
CA SER A 228 -14.40 -15.33 -6.22
C SER A 228 -13.49 -15.22 -5.00
N ASN A 229 -13.54 -16.21 -4.10
CA ASN A 229 -12.81 -16.19 -2.85
C ASN A 229 -11.31 -16.52 -3.03
N TYR A 230 -10.82 -16.69 -4.26
CA TYR A 230 -9.43 -17.03 -4.57
C TYR A 230 -8.87 -16.13 -5.69
N GLY A 231 -7.85 -15.34 -5.36
CA GLY A 231 -7.10 -14.54 -6.33
C GLY A 231 -5.76 -15.17 -6.69
N ILE A 232 -5.40 -15.24 -7.97
CA ILE A 232 -4.06 -15.66 -8.39
C ILE A 232 -3.06 -14.53 -8.07
N LEU A 233 -2.03 -14.85 -7.26
CA LEU A 233 -0.84 -14.02 -7.04
C LEU A 233 0.26 -14.32 -8.07
N TYR A 234 0.48 -15.60 -8.35
CA TYR A 234 1.50 -16.05 -9.31
C TYR A 234 0.95 -17.21 -10.15
N GLU A 235 1.28 -17.23 -11.44
CA GLU A 235 0.96 -18.29 -12.38
C GLU A 235 2.22 -18.60 -13.21
N GLY A 236 2.63 -19.86 -13.27
CA GLY A 236 3.83 -20.25 -14.01
C GLY A 236 4.47 -21.54 -13.51
N TYR A 237 5.73 -21.76 -13.90
CA TYR A 237 6.52 -22.91 -13.47
C TYR A 237 7.28 -22.63 -12.18
N ALA A 238 7.08 -23.47 -11.17
CA ALA A 238 7.82 -23.48 -9.92
C ALA A 238 8.50 -24.85 -9.71
N ASP A 239 9.50 -24.89 -8.83
CA ASP A 239 10.21 -26.12 -8.47
C ASP A 239 9.47 -26.84 -7.34
N LYS A 240 8.92 -28.01 -7.64
CA LYS A 240 8.29 -28.93 -6.68
C LYS A 240 9.33 -29.92 -6.19
N ILE A 241 9.74 -29.71 -4.94
CA ILE A 241 10.73 -30.49 -4.21
C ILE A 241 10.00 -31.50 -3.33
N ILE A 242 10.41 -32.76 -3.38
CA ILE A 242 9.92 -33.84 -2.51
C ILE A 242 11.08 -34.29 -1.63
N ASP A 243 10.96 -34.02 -0.33
CA ASP A 243 11.99 -34.32 0.66
C ASP A 243 11.54 -35.51 1.53
N ASN A 244 12.22 -36.65 1.39
CA ASN A 244 11.86 -37.92 2.02
C ASN A 244 12.55 -38.11 3.38
N ILE A 245 12.43 -37.13 4.27
CA ILE A 245 12.96 -37.23 5.64
C ILE A 245 12.02 -38.11 6.48
N ASN A 246 12.58 -39.15 7.11
CA ASN A 246 11.92 -39.97 8.14
C ASN A 246 10.51 -40.49 7.77
N GLN A 247 10.40 -41.14 6.60
CA GLN A 247 9.19 -41.82 6.10
C GLN A 247 7.97 -40.91 5.80
N GLN A 248 8.04 -39.60 6.05
CA GLN A 248 7.00 -38.64 5.65
C GLN A 248 7.52 -37.74 4.53
N ALA A 249 7.04 -37.99 3.30
CA ALA A 249 7.41 -37.20 2.12
C ALA A 249 6.88 -35.75 2.23
N GLN A 250 7.74 -34.81 2.60
CA GLN A 250 7.38 -33.39 2.69
C GLN A 250 7.51 -32.74 1.31
N VAL A 251 6.40 -32.29 0.74
CA VAL A 251 6.38 -31.57 -0.54
C VAL A 251 6.53 -30.07 -0.29
N VAL A 252 7.52 -29.46 -0.91
CA VAL A 252 7.78 -28.01 -0.88
C VAL A 252 7.76 -27.45 -2.30
N TYR A 253 7.02 -26.37 -2.53
CA TYR A 253 6.99 -25.64 -3.78
C TYR A 253 7.82 -24.36 -3.61
N SER A 254 8.84 -24.19 -4.45
CA SER A 254 9.81 -23.10 -4.38
C SER A 254 9.85 -22.33 -5.68
N LEU A 255 10.02 -21.00 -5.60
CA LEU A 255 10.27 -20.13 -6.73
C LEU A 255 11.30 -19.08 -6.33
N THR A 256 12.32 -18.90 -7.17
CA THR A 256 13.36 -17.87 -6.99
C THR A 256 13.56 -17.11 -8.30
N THR A 257 12.91 -15.95 -8.42
CA THR A 257 13.03 -15.04 -9.57
C THR A 257 13.33 -13.61 -9.11
N GLN A 258 13.68 -12.72 -10.04
CA GLN A 258 14.00 -11.32 -9.73
C GLN A 258 12.84 -10.56 -9.10
N ASN A 259 11.59 -10.90 -9.43
CA ASN A 259 10.40 -10.23 -8.89
C ASN A 259 9.73 -11.09 -7.80
N THR A 260 9.57 -12.40 -8.07
CA THR A 260 8.82 -13.29 -7.20
C THR A 260 9.71 -14.32 -6.49
N ILE A 261 9.66 -14.34 -5.15
CA ILE A 261 10.32 -15.35 -4.31
C ILE A 261 9.34 -15.89 -3.26
N PHE A 262 9.24 -17.22 -3.17
CA PHE A 262 8.58 -17.93 -2.07
C PHE A 262 9.11 -19.36 -1.94
N ALA A 263 8.92 -19.96 -0.77
CA ALA A 263 9.01 -21.41 -0.59
C ALA A 263 7.91 -21.87 0.39
N LEU A 264 6.98 -22.72 -0.07
CA LEU A 264 5.74 -23.07 0.64
C LEU A 264 5.61 -24.60 0.78
N THR A 265 5.23 -25.08 1.96
CA THR A 265 5.15 -26.50 2.32
C THR A 265 3.72 -27.00 2.22
N SER A 266 3.50 -28.11 1.52
CA SER A 266 2.22 -28.82 1.54
C SER A 266 1.87 -29.29 2.97
N LYS A 267 0.72 -28.84 3.49
CA LYS A 267 0.11 -29.36 4.73
C LYS A 267 -1.02 -30.36 4.47
N GLY A 268 -1.43 -30.54 3.21
CA GLY A 268 -2.48 -31.47 2.80
C GLY A 268 -3.24 -30.98 1.58
N LYS A 269 -4.05 -31.87 0.98
CA LYS A 269 -4.91 -31.56 -0.17
C LYS A 269 -6.39 -31.57 0.21
N TYR A 270 -7.17 -30.74 -0.46
CA TYR A 270 -8.63 -30.68 -0.34
C TYR A 270 -9.26 -30.40 -1.70
N ILE A 271 -10.52 -30.78 -1.88
CA ILE A 271 -11.23 -30.61 -3.15
C ILE A 271 -12.21 -29.43 -3.02
N THR A 272 -12.20 -28.52 -3.99
CA THR A 272 -13.18 -27.43 -4.14
C THR A 272 -13.72 -27.49 -5.57
N CYS A 273 -15.02 -27.73 -5.74
CA CYS A 273 -15.67 -27.78 -7.06
C CYS A 273 -14.97 -28.74 -8.06
N GLY A 274 -14.59 -29.93 -7.59
CA GLY A 274 -13.85 -30.92 -8.39
C GLY A 274 -12.34 -30.67 -8.54
N TYR A 275 -11.87 -29.44 -8.33
CA TYR A 275 -10.45 -29.11 -8.39
C TYR A 275 -9.72 -29.45 -7.09
N THR A 276 -8.54 -30.06 -7.20
CA THR A 276 -7.71 -30.43 -6.05
C THR A 276 -6.75 -29.30 -5.70
N LEU A 277 -6.96 -28.68 -4.54
CA LEU A 277 -6.18 -27.59 -4.00
C LEU A 277 -5.26 -28.09 -2.87
N THR A 278 -4.05 -27.53 -2.80
CA THR A 278 -3.05 -27.86 -1.78
C THR A 278 -2.97 -26.75 -0.74
N ARG A 279 -3.22 -27.07 0.54
CA ARG A 279 -3.01 -26.14 1.66
C ARG A 279 -1.51 -26.00 1.92
N THR A 280 -1.06 -24.77 2.12
CA THR A 280 0.32 -24.50 2.54
C THR A 280 0.44 -24.43 4.07
N GLU A 281 1.62 -24.09 4.60
CA GLU A 281 1.76 -23.72 6.02
C GLU A 281 1.16 -22.33 6.33
N HIS A 282 0.89 -21.50 5.32
CA HIS A 282 0.29 -20.18 5.50
C HIS A 282 -1.23 -20.22 5.30
N PRO A 283 -2.05 -19.75 6.26
CA PRO A 283 -3.50 -19.99 6.24
C PRO A 283 -4.25 -19.36 5.06
N LYS A 284 -3.72 -18.26 4.49
CA LYS A 284 -4.29 -17.59 3.31
C LYS A 284 -3.72 -18.06 1.96
N LEU A 285 -2.63 -18.85 1.91
CA LEU A 285 -1.98 -19.22 0.64
C LEU A 285 -2.26 -20.69 0.30
N ILE A 286 -2.71 -20.91 -0.93
CA ILE A 286 -3.17 -22.19 -1.47
C ILE A 286 -2.49 -22.42 -2.82
N ILE A 287 -2.09 -23.66 -3.13
CA ILE A 287 -1.43 -24.00 -4.39
C ILE A 287 -2.34 -24.89 -5.22
N PHE A 288 -2.57 -24.51 -6.47
CA PHE A 288 -3.30 -25.27 -7.47
C PHE A 288 -2.33 -25.79 -8.53
N GLU A 289 -2.12 -27.11 -8.54
CA GLU A 289 -1.32 -27.82 -9.54
C GLU A 289 -2.14 -27.91 -10.84
N THR A 290 -1.65 -27.37 -11.96
CA THR A 290 -2.46 -27.22 -13.19
C THR A 290 -1.61 -27.27 -14.46
N LEU A 291 -2.24 -27.11 -15.62
CA LEU A 291 -1.57 -27.04 -16.93
C LEU A 291 -1.66 -25.62 -17.52
N PRO A 292 -0.71 -25.22 -18.39
CA PRO A 292 -0.75 -23.92 -19.06
C PRO A 292 -2.07 -23.66 -19.79
N GLY A 293 -2.63 -22.47 -19.60
CA GLY A 293 -3.89 -22.04 -20.23
C GLY A 293 -5.17 -22.38 -19.46
N VAL A 294 -5.09 -23.11 -18.34
CA VAL A 294 -6.26 -23.47 -17.51
C VAL A 294 -6.53 -22.40 -16.44
N ALA A 295 -6.99 -21.22 -16.89
CA ALA A 295 -7.32 -20.08 -16.03
C ALA A 295 -8.74 -20.17 -15.44
N ILE A 296 -8.92 -21.02 -14.42
CA ILE A 296 -10.19 -21.15 -13.66
C ILE A 296 -10.37 -20.00 -12.67
N PHE A 297 -9.28 -19.63 -12.01
CA PHE A 297 -9.23 -18.53 -11.04
C PHE A 297 -8.93 -17.21 -11.75
N LYS A 298 -9.28 -16.09 -11.13
CA LYS A 298 -9.02 -14.75 -11.67
C LYS A 298 -7.71 -14.21 -11.08
N LYS A 299 -6.95 -13.43 -11.87
CA LYS A 299 -5.81 -12.68 -11.33
C LYS A 299 -6.29 -11.71 -10.26
N GLN A 300 -5.54 -11.61 -9.17
CA GLN A 300 -5.84 -10.65 -8.12
C GLN A 300 -5.79 -9.21 -8.66
N SER A 301 -6.87 -8.46 -8.41
CA SER A 301 -7.06 -7.08 -8.89
C SER A 301 -7.46 -6.11 -7.77
N ARG A 302 -7.62 -6.59 -6.54
CA ARG A 302 -8.10 -5.82 -5.38
C ARG A 302 -7.01 -5.68 -4.32
N VAL A 303 -6.48 -4.46 -4.23
CA VAL A 303 -5.50 -4.00 -3.24
C VAL A 303 -5.94 -4.28 -1.80
N THR A 304 -7.24 -4.14 -1.51
CA THR A 304 -7.85 -4.38 -0.18
C THR A 304 -7.73 -5.81 0.34
N ASN A 305 -7.33 -6.76 -0.49
CA ASN A 305 -7.02 -8.14 -0.08
C ASN A 305 -5.52 -8.41 0.07
N LEU A 306 -4.63 -7.50 -0.36
CA LEU A 306 -3.19 -7.67 -0.17
C LEU A 306 -2.84 -7.58 1.32
N ASP A 307 -2.01 -8.50 1.79
CA ASP A 307 -1.77 -8.72 3.21
C ASP A 307 -0.25 -8.67 3.48
N ILE A 308 0.20 -7.55 4.05
CA ILE A 308 1.63 -7.30 4.29
C ILE A 308 2.27 -8.33 5.24
N PHE A 309 1.49 -8.92 6.15
CA PHE A 309 1.98 -10.02 7.01
C PHE A 309 2.16 -11.30 6.21
N THR A 310 1.26 -11.60 5.26
CA THR A 310 1.42 -12.71 4.31
C THR A 310 2.71 -12.55 3.48
N TYR A 311 3.02 -11.32 3.05
CA TYR A 311 4.28 -10.99 2.36
C TYR A 311 5.52 -11.20 3.25
N MET A 312 5.54 -10.64 4.47
CA MET A 312 6.66 -10.83 5.41
C MET A 312 6.85 -12.29 5.81
N ASN A 313 5.77 -13.01 6.14
CA ASN A 313 5.80 -14.43 6.51
C ASN A 313 6.40 -15.29 5.39
N SER A 314 6.04 -15.04 4.13
CA SER A 314 6.60 -15.77 2.99
C SER A 314 8.13 -15.61 2.86
N LYS A 315 8.68 -14.41 3.17
CA LYS A 315 10.13 -14.17 3.20
C LYS A 315 10.81 -14.88 4.36
N PHE A 316 10.25 -14.84 5.56
CA PHE A 316 10.81 -15.55 6.72
C PHE A 316 10.87 -17.06 6.50
N VAL A 317 9.80 -17.65 5.97
CA VAL A 317 9.75 -19.09 5.63
C VAL A 317 10.75 -19.46 4.52
N TYR A 318 10.96 -18.59 3.53
CA TYR A 318 12.00 -18.79 2.52
C TYR A 318 13.42 -18.76 3.12
N VAL A 319 13.72 -17.79 4.00
CA VAL A 319 15.03 -17.67 4.66
C VAL A 319 15.31 -18.88 5.56
N GLU A 320 14.33 -19.31 6.35
CA GLU A 320 14.44 -20.47 7.24
C GLU A 320 14.80 -21.74 6.46
N LYS A 321 14.09 -22.01 5.35
CA LYS A 321 14.38 -23.13 4.45
C LYS A 321 15.73 -23.00 3.76
N HIS A 322 16.09 -21.82 3.25
CA HIS A 322 17.39 -21.60 2.61
C HIS A 322 18.55 -21.89 3.57
N ILE A 323 18.50 -21.36 4.80
CA ILE A 323 19.49 -21.61 5.85
C ILE A 323 19.55 -23.11 6.19
N ARG A 324 18.40 -23.77 6.37
CA ARG A 324 18.33 -25.22 6.65
C ARG A 324 19.01 -26.05 5.55
N THR A 325 18.74 -25.76 4.28
CA THR A 325 19.36 -26.48 3.15
C THR A 325 20.87 -26.23 3.08
N GLN A 326 21.33 -25.01 3.31
CA GLN A 326 22.76 -24.70 3.36
C GLN A 326 23.47 -25.38 4.53
N ILE A 327 22.85 -25.45 5.72
CA ILE A 327 23.40 -26.17 6.88
C ILE A 327 23.47 -27.67 6.60
N ASN A 328 22.42 -28.29 6.03
CA ASN A 328 22.43 -29.72 5.70
C ASN A 328 23.52 -30.06 4.66
N GLN A 329 23.69 -29.22 3.62
CA GLN A 329 24.76 -29.37 2.63
C GLN A 329 26.15 -29.22 3.25
N LEU A 330 26.36 -28.22 4.12
CA LEU A 330 27.61 -28.01 4.84
C LEU A 330 27.93 -29.20 5.77
N TYR A 331 26.95 -29.70 6.52
CA TYR A 331 27.10 -30.85 7.41
C TYR A 331 27.49 -32.12 6.65
N ARG A 332 26.83 -32.43 5.52
CA ARG A 332 27.21 -33.55 4.65
C ARG A 332 28.64 -33.39 4.10
N ASN A 333 29.02 -32.17 3.69
CA ASN A 333 30.37 -31.89 3.19
C ASN A 333 31.44 -32.05 4.28
N ILE A 334 31.14 -31.67 5.53
CA ILE A 334 32.02 -31.89 6.69
C ILE A 334 32.18 -33.39 6.97
N LEU A 335 31.10 -34.17 6.98
CA LEU A 335 31.17 -35.63 7.17
C LEU A 335 31.99 -36.32 6.06
N LEU A 336 31.79 -35.93 4.79
CA LEU A 336 32.58 -36.43 3.66
C LEU A 336 34.06 -36.06 3.80
N GLN A 337 34.38 -34.83 4.20
CA GLN A 337 35.75 -34.39 4.42
C GLN A 337 36.40 -35.12 5.61
N GLN A 338 35.68 -35.32 6.71
CA GLN A 338 36.17 -36.09 7.85
C GLN A 338 36.46 -37.55 7.44
N CYS A 339 35.50 -38.22 6.79
CA CYS A 339 35.70 -39.62 6.36
C CYS A 339 36.86 -39.75 5.36
N ASN A 340 36.98 -38.85 4.38
CA ASN A 340 38.11 -38.86 3.45
C ASN A 340 39.46 -38.62 4.16
N LEU A 341 39.51 -37.75 5.18
CA LEU A 341 40.72 -37.53 5.99
C LEU A 341 41.06 -38.73 6.88
N GLU A 342 40.05 -39.40 7.47
CA GLU A 342 40.24 -40.62 8.24
C GLU A 342 40.69 -41.79 7.33
N GLN A 343 40.13 -41.91 6.13
CA GLN A 343 40.56 -42.90 5.13
C GLN A 343 42.01 -42.65 4.69
N GLN A 344 42.41 -41.40 4.42
CA GLN A 344 43.80 -41.03 4.12
C GLN A 344 44.74 -41.26 5.32
N MET A 345 44.28 -40.99 6.55
CA MET A 345 45.05 -41.31 7.75
C MET A 345 45.27 -42.83 7.88
N LEU A 346 44.22 -43.64 7.66
CA LEU A 346 44.31 -45.10 7.69
C LEU A 346 45.23 -45.63 6.58
N GLN A 347 45.20 -45.08 5.36
CA GLN A 347 46.13 -45.42 4.27
C GLN A 347 47.59 -45.12 4.66
N ASN A 348 47.86 -43.93 5.21
CA ASN A 348 49.19 -43.56 5.68
C ASN A 348 49.67 -44.42 6.86
N THR A 349 48.76 -44.77 7.79
CA THR A 349 49.06 -45.69 8.90
C THR A 349 49.32 -47.11 8.41
N LEU A 350 48.52 -47.61 7.47
CA LEU A 350 48.70 -48.92 6.82
C LEU A 350 50.06 -49.06 6.14
N ALA A 351 50.57 -47.99 5.50
CA ALA A 351 51.91 -47.97 4.92
C ALA A 351 53.06 -48.14 5.96
N ILE A 352 52.81 -47.82 7.24
CA ILE A 352 53.76 -48.00 8.35
C ILE A 352 53.73 -49.46 8.87
N ALA A 353 52.62 -50.18 8.71
CA ALA A 353 52.38 -51.50 9.28
C ALA A 353 53.43 -52.56 8.88
N THR A 354 53.96 -52.48 7.67
CA THR A 354 54.97 -53.42 7.15
C THR A 354 56.40 -53.07 7.58
N GLN A 355 56.69 -51.80 7.88
CA GLN A 355 58.03 -51.33 8.27
C GLN A 355 58.21 -51.30 9.79
N SER A 356 57.16 -51.00 10.55
CA SER A 356 57.20 -50.91 12.01
C SER A 356 55.83 -51.21 12.64
N PRO A 357 55.47 -52.50 12.82
CA PRO A 357 54.19 -52.94 13.37
C PRO A 357 53.78 -52.25 14.68
N ASP A 358 54.69 -52.10 15.64
CA ASP A 358 54.38 -51.49 16.94
C ASP A 358 54.05 -49.99 16.84
N ILE A 359 54.64 -49.28 15.87
CA ILE A 359 54.35 -47.87 15.61
C ILE A 359 52.97 -47.73 14.92
N PHE A 360 52.64 -48.67 14.01
CA PHE A 360 51.28 -48.80 13.48
C PHE A 360 50.24 -49.05 14.60
N ALA A 361 50.53 -49.97 15.53
CA ALA A 361 49.64 -50.26 16.66
C ALA A 361 49.44 -49.03 17.56
N TYR A 362 50.52 -48.31 17.87
CA TYR A 362 50.50 -47.08 18.66
C TYR A 362 49.64 -45.99 18.02
N HIS A 363 49.78 -45.75 16.71
CA HIS A 363 48.98 -44.74 16.01
C HIS A 363 47.51 -45.14 15.86
N LEU A 364 47.21 -46.39 15.50
CA LEU A 364 45.85 -46.86 15.30
C LEU A 364 45.06 -46.92 16.61
N MET A 365 45.69 -47.42 17.69
CA MET A 365 45.09 -47.49 19.03
C MET A 365 45.21 -46.17 19.82
N LYS A 366 45.86 -45.16 19.24
CA LYS A 366 46.03 -43.79 19.77
C LYS A 366 46.72 -43.75 21.14
N GLY A 367 47.68 -44.65 21.39
CA GLY A 367 48.46 -44.69 22.64
C GLY A 367 49.35 -45.94 22.81
N PRO A 368 50.20 -45.94 23.86
CA PRO A 368 51.11 -47.04 24.17
C PRO A 368 50.39 -48.27 24.76
N GLY A 369 51.12 -49.38 24.89
CA GLY A 369 50.60 -50.63 25.44
C GLY A 369 49.92 -51.57 24.46
N TYR A 370 50.15 -51.35 23.16
CA TYR A 370 49.80 -52.26 22.09
C TYR A 370 51.05 -52.63 21.30
N MET A 371 51.20 -53.93 21.02
CA MET A 371 52.19 -54.49 20.11
C MET A 371 51.47 -54.98 18.86
N ALA A 372 52.15 -55.10 17.71
CA ALA A 372 51.58 -55.79 16.57
C ALA A 372 52.51 -56.82 15.93
N LEU A 373 51.92 -57.92 15.47
CA LEU A 373 52.58 -59.01 14.78
C LEU A 373 52.05 -59.10 13.35
N LEU A 374 52.93 -58.82 12.38
CA LEU A 374 52.65 -59.00 10.96
C LEU A 374 52.61 -60.50 10.60
N ALA A 375 51.55 -60.95 9.93
CA ALA A 375 51.33 -62.36 9.59
C ALA A 375 50.74 -62.48 8.17
N GLY A 376 51.59 -62.28 7.16
CA GLY A 376 51.16 -62.28 5.76
C GLY A 376 50.33 -61.04 5.43
N GLU A 377 49.12 -61.23 4.90
CA GLU A 377 48.19 -60.16 4.51
C GLU A 377 47.33 -59.63 5.66
N VAL A 378 47.57 -60.11 6.89
CA VAL A 378 46.91 -59.62 8.12
C VAL A 378 47.92 -59.19 9.16
N ILE A 379 47.46 -58.35 10.09
CA ILE A 379 48.23 -57.91 11.25
C ILE A 379 47.45 -58.19 12.53
N HIS A 380 48.10 -58.77 13.53
CA HIS A 380 47.51 -59.07 14.82
C HIS A 380 47.96 -58.05 15.85
N ILE A 381 47.03 -57.25 16.38
CA ILE A 381 47.28 -56.31 17.47
C ILE A 381 47.10 -57.05 18.80
N VAL A 382 48.12 -56.96 19.65
CA VAL A 382 48.21 -57.57 20.97
C VAL A 382 48.07 -56.47 22.02
N LYS A 383 47.06 -56.55 22.89
CA LYS A 383 46.95 -55.63 24.04
C LYS A 383 47.81 -56.12 25.20
N CYS A 384 48.80 -55.32 25.58
CA CYS A 384 49.81 -55.68 26.57
C CYS A 384 49.44 -55.24 27.99
N VAL A 385 50.01 -55.89 29.01
CA VAL A 385 49.69 -55.62 30.43
C VAL A 385 50.62 -54.54 31.00
N PRO A 386 50.10 -53.43 31.56
CA PRO A 386 50.93 -52.40 32.18
C PRO A 386 51.59 -52.90 33.47
N VAL A 387 52.87 -52.57 33.66
CA VAL A 387 53.69 -52.93 34.82
C VAL A 387 54.63 -51.78 35.23
N GLU A 388 54.91 -51.65 36.53
CA GLU A 388 55.88 -50.68 37.05
C GLU A 388 57.31 -51.14 36.72
N VAL A 389 58.12 -50.23 36.18
CA VAL A 389 59.57 -50.40 35.97
C VAL A 389 60.32 -49.14 36.42
N ARG A 390 61.63 -49.28 36.70
CA ARG A 390 62.48 -48.18 37.19
C ARG A 390 63.69 -48.02 36.29
N LEU A 391 64.27 -46.82 36.17
CA LEU A 391 65.47 -46.62 35.33
C LEU A 391 66.63 -47.51 35.79
N ALA A 392 67.22 -48.27 34.86
CA ALA A 392 68.45 -49.00 35.11
C ALA A 392 69.66 -48.04 35.02
N ARG A 393 70.81 -48.49 35.53
CA ARG A 393 72.09 -47.82 35.32
C ARG A 393 72.98 -48.72 34.49
N THR A 394 73.30 -48.27 33.28
CA THR A 394 74.22 -48.94 32.35
C THR A 394 75.42 -48.04 32.10
N GLU A 395 76.55 -48.64 31.72
CA GLU A 395 77.74 -47.91 31.24
C GLU A 395 77.70 -47.74 29.71
N GLU A 396 76.99 -48.64 29.03
CA GLU A 396 76.70 -48.60 27.59
C GLU A 396 75.42 -47.81 27.29
N CYS A 397 75.32 -47.29 26.06
CA CYS A 397 74.10 -46.67 25.52
C CYS A 397 73.30 -47.67 24.67
N TYR A 398 71.97 -47.50 24.65
CA TYR A 398 71.04 -48.31 23.87
C TYR A 398 69.97 -47.43 23.20
N ASP A 399 69.43 -47.89 22.07
CA ASP A 399 68.36 -47.19 21.33
C ASP A 399 66.98 -47.28 22.04
N GLN A 400 66.87 -48.14 23.05
CA GLN A 400 65.71 -48.27 23.93
C GLN A 400 66.12 -47.98 25.38
N LEU A 401 65.21 -47.44 26.19
CA LEU A 401 65.50 -46.97 27.54
C LEU A 401 65.72 -48.16 28.50
N PRO A 402 66.91 -48.36 29.09
CA PRO A 402 67.17 -49.51 29.96
C PRO A 402 66.47 -49.33 31.31
N VAL A 403 65.74 -50.36 31.74
CA VAL A 403 64.87 -50.36 32.93
C VAL A 403 65.00 -51.65 33.74
N LEU A 404 64.61 -51.59 35.01
CA LEU A 404 64.57 -52.70 35.96
C LEU A 404 63.11 -53.08 36.25
N ARG A 405 62.81 -54.39 36.15
CA ARG A 405 61.55 -55.00 36.57
C ARG A 405 61.86 -56.05 37.63
N GLY A 406 61.62 -55.72 38.88
CA GLY A 406 62.21 -56.48 40.00
C GLY A 406 63.75 -56.41 39.94
N ASN A 407 64.39 -57.58 39.94
CA ASN A 407 65.86 -57.69 39.87
C ASN A 407 66.42 -57.92 38.46
N ALA A 408 65.58 -57.91 37.42
CA ALA A 408 65.98 -58.17 36.03
C ALA A 408 65.97 -56.90 35.18
N THR A 409 66.97 -56.77 34.31
CA THR A 409 67.05 -55.71 33.28
C THR A 409 66.13 -56.02 32.10
N TYR A 410 65.45 -54.99 31.63
CA TYR A 410 64.59 -54.95 30.45
C TYR A 410 64.86 -53.64 29.70
N PHE A 411 64.34 -53.51 28.49
CA PHE A 411 64.52 -52.33 27.64
C PHE A 411 63.15 -51.83 27.18
N LEU A 412 62.87 -50.55 27.42
CA LEU A 412 61.58 -49.92 27.15
C LEU A 412 61.64 -49.19 25.80
N THR A 413 60.79 -49.59 24.85
CA THR A 413 60.78 -48.97 23.51
C THR A 413 60.39 -47.49 23.57
N PRO A 414 61.04 -46.62 22.77
CA PRO A 414 60.59 -45.23 22.61
C PRO A 414 59.17 -45.20 22.03
N GLN A 415 58.36 -44.22 22.46
CA GLN A 415 56.95 -43.99 22.11
C GLN A 415 55.97 -45.09 22.53
N THR A 416 56.22 -46.36 22.22
CA THR A 416 55.24 -47.46 22.41
C THR A 416 55.29 -48.08 23.82
N HIS A 417 56.39 -47.88 24.55
CA HIS A 417 56.63 -48.31 25.94
C HIS A 417 56.47 -49.83 26.17
N VAL A 418 56.71 -50.63 25.13
CA VAL A 418 56.78 -52.08 25.18
C VAL A 418 58.08 -52.52 25.87
N LEU A 419 58.01 -53.56 26.71
CA LEU A 419 59.17 -54.13 27.40
C LEU A 419 59.82 -55.27 26.60
N LEU A 420 61.02 -55.02 26.13
CA LEU A 420 61.90 -55.99 25.47
C LEU A 420 62.89 -56.61 26.48
N ARG A 421 63.29 -57.86 26.24
CA ARG A 421 64.30 -58.56 27.07
C ARG A 421 65.75 -58.21 26.71
N GLN A 422 65.95 -57.58 25.56
CA GLN A 422 67.25 -57.16 25.00
C GLN A 422 67.04 -55.81 24.30
N GLY A 423 68.08 -54.98 24.24
CA GLY A 423 68.07 -53.69 23.56
C GLY A 423 69.20 -53.59 22.54
N THR A 424 69.01 -52.73 21.54
CA THR A 424 70.02 -52.42 20.52
C THR A 424 71.11 -51.57 21.16
N GLN A 425 72.33 -52.12 21.30
CA GLN A 425 73.49 -51.39 21.78
C GLN A 425 73.95 -50.37 20.73
N THR A 426 74.21 -49.14 21.17
CA THR A 426 74.51 -48.00 20.28
C THR A 426 75.69 -47.16 20.82
N ALA A 427 76.33 -46.39 19.94
CA ALA A 427 77.42 -45.51 20.35
C ALA A 427 76.88 -44.29 21.12
N CYS A 428 77.46 -43.99 22.29
CA CYS A 428 77.04 -42.85 23.13
C CYS A 428 77.34 -41.50 22.45
N ASN A 429 76.38 -41.01 21.66
CA ASN A 429 76.50 -39.76 20.89
C ASN A 429 76.07 -38.54 21.73
N ALA A 430 77.00 -37.63 22.00
CA ALA A 430 76.73 -36.40 22.75
C ALA A 430 76.10 -35.26 21.91
N PHE A 431 76.21 -35.33 20.57
CA PHE A 431 75.66 -34.32 19.65
C PHE A 431 74.21 -34.63 19.26
N ALA A 432 73.91 -35.90 19.00
CA ALA A 432 72.56 -36.41 18.75
C ALA A 432 72.24 -37.58 19.70
N PRO A 433 72.00 -37.31 20.99
CA PRO A 433 71.66 -38.34 21.98
C PRO A 433 70.22 -38.83 21.82
N ALA A 434 69.95 -40.07 22.26
CA ALA A 434 68.58 -40.55 22.40
C ALA A 434 67.82 -39.72 23.44
N MET A 435 66.63 -39.23 23.08
CA MET A 435 65.79 -38.36 23.92
C MET A 435 64.44 -39.01 24.21
N TYR A 436 64.02 -38.97 25.48
CA TYR A 436 62.80 -39.59 25.98
C TYR A 436 62.01 -38.59 26.82
N LEU A 437 60.69 -38.58 26.67
CA LEU A 437 59.76 -37.83 27.53
C LEU A 437 59.43 -38.70 28.76
N LEU A 438 59.78 -38.25 29.96
CA LEU A 438 59.52 -38.98 31.21
C LEU A 438 58.79 -38.05 32.19
N GLY A 439 57.49 -38.29 32.39
CA GLY A 439 56.61 -37.29 32.98
C GLY A 439 56.52 -36.07 32.03
N ASP A 440 56.67 -34.87 32.59
CA ASP A 440 56.59 -33.61 31.84
C ASP A 440 57.94 -33.12 31.27
N SER A 441 59.06 -33.76 31.64
CA SER A 441 60.43 -33.36 31.23
C SER A 441 61.03 -34.26 30.15
N TRP A 442 61.87 -33.68 29.30
CA TRP A 442 62.65 -34.39 28.28
C TRP A 442 64.03 -34.73 28.82
N TYR A 443 64.41 -36.00 28.76
CA TYR A 443 65.73 -36.48 29.18
C TYR A 443 66.50 -37.00 27.97
N LYS A 444 67.75 -36.52 27.80
CA LYS A 444 68.73 -37.11 26.90
C LYS A 444 69.55 -38.17 27.65
N LEU A 445 69.86 -39.29 27.01
CA LEU A 445 70.69 -40.37 27.59
C LEU A 445 72.11 -40.34 27.03
N THR A 446 73.10 -40.11 27.92
CA THR A 446 74.53 -40.18 27.57
C THR A 446 75.40 -40.65 28.74
N PRO A 447 75.71 -41.96 28.86
CA PRO A 447 74.70 -43.01 29.05
C PRO A 447 73.73 -42.76 30.23
N ARG A 448 74.03 -41.79 31.11
CA ARG A 448 73.11 -41.36 32.18
C ARG A 448 72.03 -40.41 31.64
N PRO A 449 70.82 -40.41 32.21
CA PRO A 449 69.78 -39.43 31.86
C PRO A 449 70.15 -38.03 32.37
N VAL A 450 69.96 -37.02 31.51
CA VAL A 450 70.16 -35.60 31.81
C VAL A 450 68.97 -34.82 31.26
N ASP A 451 68.39 -33.94 32.06
CA ASP A 451 67.27 -33.07 31.66
C ASP A 451 67.68 -32.11 30.52
N THR A 452 66.76 -31.77 29.62
CA THR A 452 67.04 -30.98 28.42
C THR A 452 65.79 -30.25 27.89
N MET A 453 66.00 -29.21 27.09
CA MET A 453 64.91 -28.45 26.48
C MET A 453 64.08 -29.32 25.50
N PRO A 454 62.76 -29.11 25.42
CA PRO A 454 61.88 -29.87 24.53
C PRO A 454 62.17 -29.57 23.04
N PRO A 455 61.99 -30.56 22.14
CA PRO A 455 62.19 -30.37 20.71
C PRO A 455 61.07 -29.55 20.04
N THR A 456 61.38 -28.89 18.93
CA THR A 456 60.41 -28.08 18.16
C THR A 456 59.33 -28.94 17.52
N ILE A 457 58.06 -28.63 17.82
CA ILE A 457 56.89 -29.34 17.29
C ILE A 457 56.51 -28.81 15.89
N MET A 458 56.32 -29.71 14.93
CA MET A 458 55.83 -29.39 13.58
C MET A 458 54.37 -28.92 13.60
N LYS A 459 53.99 -27.97 12.72
CA LYS A 459 52.64 -27.40 12.66
C LYS A 459 51.98 -27.63 11.29
N PRO A 460 50.72 -28.08 11.23
CA PRO A 460 49.99 -28.22 9.97
C PRO A 460 49.61 -26.86 9.36
N LEU A 461 49.47 -26.79 8.03
CA LEU A 461 49.02 -25.58 7.34
C LEU A 461 47.48 -25.46 7.34
N THR A 462 46.93 -24.74 8.30
CA THR A 462 45.48 -24.51 8.42
C THR A 462 45.06 -23.18 7.79
N LYS A 463 44.59 -23.20 6.54
CA LYS A 463 43.86 -22.08 5.91
C LYS A 463 42.48 -22.57 5.44
N PRO A 464 41.36 -22.08 6.01
CA PRO A 464 40.03 -22.50 5.58
C PRO A 464 39.69 -21.93 4.19
N THR A 465 38.97 -22.71 3.39
CA THR A 465 38.59 -22.37 2.00
C THR A 465 37.10 -22.04 1.83
N TRP A 466 36.28 -22.31 2.84
CA TRP A 466 34.83 -22.06 2.79
C TRP A 466 34.49 -20.57 2.76
N LYS A 467 33.42 -20.23 2.04
CA LYS A 467 32.84 -18.88 1.96
C LYS A 467 31.33 -18.97 2.06
N TYR A 468 30.74 -18.09 2.86
CA TYR A 468 29.28 -17.92 2.92
C TYR A 468 28.75 -17.33 1.61
N MET A 469 27.63 -17.87 1.12
CA MET A 469 26.84 -17.28 0.03
C MET A 469 25.54 -16.75 0.61
N SER A 470 25.20 -15.50 0.31
CA SER A 470 23.95 -14.88 0.77
C SER A 470 22.76 -15.27 -0.12
N PRO A 471 21.54 -15.40 0.44
CA PRO A 471 20.33 -15.46 -0.36
C PRO A 471 20.12 -14.13 -1.09
N GLY A 472 20.23 -14.15 -2.42
CA GLY A 472 20.09 -12.98 -3.28
C GLY A 472 18.69 -12.37 -3.28
N SER A 473 18.61 -11.09 -3.66
CA SER A 473 17.39 -10.29 -3.93
C SER A 473 16.26 -10.31 -2.88
N LEU A 474 16.49 -10.82 -1.68
CA LEU A 474 15.50 -10.91 -0.60
C LEU A 474 14.87 -9.55 -0.22
N ALA A 475 15.59 -8.44 -0.39
CA ALA A 475 15.06 -7.10 -0.17
C ALA A 475 13.98 -6.73 -1.21
N THR A 476 14.26 -6.95 -2.49
CA THR A 476 13.47 -6.47 -3.65
C THR A 476 12.39 -7.44 -4.13
N SER A 477 12.49 -8.73 -3.81
CA SER A 477 11.64 -9.78 -4.40
C SER A 477 10.75 -10.45 -3.34
N GLY A 478 9.51 -10.82 -3.65
CA GLY A 478 8.56 -11.42 -2.69
C GLY A 478 7.32 -12.02 -3.35
N ILE A 479 6.22 -12.27 -2.61
CA ILE A 479 4.98 -12.83 -3.22
C ILE A 479 4.11 -11.79 -3.95
N TYR A 480 4.37 -10.51 -3.73
CA TYR A 480 3.72 -9.38 -4.41
C TYR A 480 4.76 -8.65 -5.26
N THR A 481 4.35 -8.07 -6.38
CA THR A 481 5.21 -7.24 -7.24
C THR A 481 5.35 -5.83 -6.68
N GLU A 482 6.32 -5.05 -7.18
CA GLU A 482 6.54 -3.68 -6.71
C GLU A 482 5.29 -2.80 -6.92
N ASN A 483 4.62 -2.93 -8.07
CA ASN A 483 3.34 -2.26 -8.36
C ASN A 483 2.26 -2.60 -7.32
N ASP A 484 2.13 -3.87 -6.93
CA ASP A 484 1.15 -4.29 -5.90
C ASP A 484 1.47 -3.67 -4.53
N LEU A 485 2.76 -3.41 -4.23
CA LEU A 485 3.22 -2.77 -3.01
C LEU A 485 3.06 -1.24 -3.04
N GLU A 486 3.24 -0.59 -4.20
CA GLU A 486 2.94 0.83 -4.38
C GLU A 486 1.44 1.11 -4.29
N ASP A 487 0.61 0.32 -4.98
CA ASP A 487 -0.85 0.39 -4.88
C ASP A 487 -1.32 0.22 -3.42
N LEU A 488 -0.71 -0.73 -2.68
CA LEU A 488 -1.02 -0.96 -1.26
C LEU A 488 -0.56 0.20 -0.37
N ARG A 489 0.64 0.75 -0.60
CA ARG A 489 1.15 1.93 0.12
C ARG A 489 0.21 3.11 -0.07
N ASP A 490 -0.14 3.42 -1.32
CA ASP A 490 -0.93 4.60 -1.65
C ASP A 490 -2.38 4.43 -1.17
N HIS A 491 -2.94 3.21 -1.18
CA HIS A 491 -4.23 2.90 -0.56
C HIS A 491 -4.21 3.08 0.98
N ILE A 492 -3.13 2.72 1.66
CA ILE A 492 -2.97 2.90 3.12
C ILE A 492 -2.74 4.38 3.48
N MET A 493 -2.01 5.13 2.65
CA MET A 493 -1.67 6.54 2.89
C MET A 493 -2.83 7.49 2.55
N PHE A 494 -3.65 7.20 1.53
CA PHE A 494 -4.71 8.08 1.06
C PHE A 494 -5.68 8.57 2.16
N PRO A 495 -6.16 7.75 3.13
CA PRO A 495 -6.99 8.23 4.24
C PRO A 495 -6.29 9.26 5.15
N ALA A 496 -4.97 9.13 5.34
CA ALA A 496 -4.17 10.05 6.16
C ALA A 496 -3.79 11.33 5.40
N GLU A 497 -3.60 11.25 4.07
CA GLU A 497 -3.27 12.39 3.22
C GLU A 497 -4.50 13.21 2.78
N ARG A 498 -5.68 12.58 2.68
CA ARG A 498 -6.94 13.22 2.26
C ARG A 498 -7.23 14.55 2.98
N PRO A 499 -7.06 14.71 4.31
CA PRO A 499 -7.25 16.01 4.97
C PRO A 499 -6.23 17.07 4.53
N ALA A 500 -4.97 16.69 4.30
CA ALA A 500 -3.92 17.60 3.83
C ALA A 500 -4.15 18.02 2.37
N LEU A 501 -4.56 17.09 1.50
CA LEU A 501 -4.97 17.35 0.13
C LEU A 501 -6.18 18.30 0.07
N LEU A 502 -7.23 18.05 0.85
CA LEU A 502 -8.41 18.93 0.94
C LEU A 502 -8.06 20.33 1.45
N ASN A 503 -7.19 20.46 2.46
CA ASN A 503 -6.70 21.75 2.95
C ASN A 503 -5.85 22.48 1.88
N SER A 504 -5.09 21.74 1.08
CA SER A 504 -4.28 22.29 -0.03
C SER A 504 -5.16 22.79 -1.17
N ILE A 505 -6.19 22.03 -1.55
CA ILE A 505 -7.21 22.46 -2.52
C ILE A 505 -7.95 23.70 -2.01
N ALA A 506 -8.37 23.71 -0.74
CA ALA A 506 -9.02 24.86 -0.12
C ALA A 506 -8.12 26.11 -0.13
N ARG A 507 -6.81 25.97 0.19
CA ARG A 507 -5.83 27.06 0.04
C ARG A 507 -5.75 27.59 -1.39
N GLY A 508 -5.68 26.70 -2.39
CA GLY A 508 -5.65 27.08 -3.80
C GLY A 508 -6.90 27.85 -4.24
N VAL A 509 -8.09 27.38 -3.83
CA VAL A 509 -9.37 28.07 -4.09
C VAL A 509 -9.44 29.43 -3.38
N MET A 510 -8.82 29.56 -2.20
CA MET A 510 -8.65 30.85 -1.49
C MET A 510 -7.53 31.74 -2.06
N GLY A 511 -6.98 31.43 -3.25
CA GLY A 511 -5.92 32.21 -3.89
C GLY A 511 -4.57 32.17 -3.17
N ARG A 512 -4.38 31.23 -2.23
CA ARG A 512 -3.12 31.03 -1.49
C ARG A 512 -2.28 29.96 -2.20
N SER A 513 -0.96 30.09 -2.15
CA SER A 513 -0.06 29.09 -2.72
C SER A 513 -0.28 27.71 -2.09
N ALA A 514 -0.50 26.73 -2.95
CA ALA A 514 -0.73 25.33 -2.60
C ALA A 514 0.06 24.44 -3.55
N SER A 515 1.21 23.94 -3.08
CA SER A 515 2.01 22.93 -3.77
C SER A 515 1.55 21.54 -3.35
N ILE A 516 0.86 20.84 -4.23
CA ILE A 516 0.59 19.41 -4.08
C ILE A 516 1.76 18.66 -4.73
N GLN A 517 2.45 17.78 -4.00
CA GLN A 517 3.42 16.87 -4.60
C GLN A 517 2.65 15.80 -5.40
N GLY A 518 3.14 15.46 -6.60
CA GLY A 518 2.50 14.49 -7.50
C GLY A 518 1.44 15.03 -8.46
N GLY A 519 0.97 16.28 -8.32
CA GLY A 519 0.02 16.86 -9.29
C GLY A 519 -0.24 18.36 -9.07
N SER A 520 -0.55 19.09 -10.15
CA SER A 520 -0.89 20.53 -10.06
C SER A 520 -2.40 20.77 -10.06
N ILE A 521 -2.84 21.75 -9.27
CA ILE A 521 -4.21 22.30 -9.34
C ILE A 521 -4.51 22.86 -10.75
N SER A 522 -3.47 23.27 -11.50
CA SER A 522 -3.56 23.66 -12.92
C SER A 522 -4.20 22.59 -13.82
N ASN A 523 -4.15 21.31 -13.44
CA ASN A 523 -4.73 20.23 -14.25
C ASN A 523 -6.25 20.08 -14.03
N LEU A 524 -6.81 20.69 -12.98
CA LEU A 524 -8.26 20.79 -12.73
C LEU A 524 -8.86 22.10 -13.28
N LEU A 525 -8.01 23.11 -13.50
CA LEU A 525 -8.37 24.41 -14.07
C LEU A 525 -7.40 24.72 -15.22
N ASP A 526 -7.47 23.89 -16.26
CA ASP A 526 -6.64 24.09 -17.45
C ASP A 526 -6.91 25.47 -18.05
N LYS A 527 -5.82 26.17 -18.41
CA LYS A 527 -5.86 27.53 -18.92
C LYS A 527 -6.71 27.62 -20.18
N ASN A 528 -6.64 26.60 -21.04
CA ASN A 528 -7.44 26.53 -22.27
C ASN A 528 -8.95 26.56 -21.97
N ILE A 529 -9.41 25.86 -20.93
CA ILE A 529 -10.83 25.83 -20.53
C ILE A 529 -11.28 27.21 -20.03
N VAL A 530 -10.44 27.90 -19.25
CA VAL A 530 -10.73 29.26 -18.76
C VAL A 530 -10.78 30.26 -19.92
N GLU A 531 -9.87 30.13 -20.87
CA GLU A 531 -9.74 31.00 -22.06
C GLU A 531 -10.91 30.78 -23.05
N ASP A 532 -11.32 29.53 -23.29
CA ASP A 532 -12.53 29.18 -24.08
C ASP A 532 -13.83 29.68 -23.42
N ILE A 533 -13.96 29.56 -22.09
CA ILE A 533 -15.12 30.09 -21.35
C ILE A 533 -15.18 31.61 -21.49
N ALA A 534 -14.05 32.31 -21.36
CA ALA A 534 -13.98 33.76 -21.53
C ALA A 534 -14.37 34.18 -22.95
N ILE A 535 -13.74 33.61 -23.99
CA ILE A 535 -13.96 33.97 -25.39
C ILE A 535 -15.39 33.66 -25.84
N SER A 536 -15.91 32.46 -25.52
CA SER A 536 -17.23 32.03 -25.96
C SER A 536 -18.38 32.75 -25.26
N THR A 537 -18.20 33.21 -24.02
CA THR A 537 -19.17 34.08 -23.34
C THR A 537 -19.08 35.52 -23.88
N TRP A 538 -17.87 36.04 -24.13
CA TRP A 538 -17.68 37.40 -24.64
C TRP A 538 -18.31 37.60 -26.03
N GLN A 539 -18.06 36.69 -26.99
CA GLN A 539 -18.66 36.76 -28.32
C GLN A 539 -20.20 36.71 -28.29
N LYS A 540 -20.79 35.87 -27.43
CA LYS A 540 -22.25 35.76 -27.28
C LYS A 540 -22.88 37.03 -26.68
N PHE A 541 -22.17 37.72 -25.80
CA PHE A 541 -22.63 38.99 -25.24
C PHE A 541 -22.57 40.12 -26.28
N TRP A 542 -21.45 40.23 -27.01
CA TRP A 542 -21.22 41.32 -27.95
C TRP A 542 -22.08 41.24 -29.22
N ASN A 543 -22.35 40.05 -29.76
CA ASN A 543 -23.30 39.91 -30.87
C ASN A 543 -24.73 40.36 -30.50
N LYS A 544 -25.18 40.15 -29.25
CA LYS A 544 -26.49 40.67 -28.80
C LYS A 544 -26.50 42.20 -28.68
N PHE A 545 -25.41 42.79 -28.20
CA PHE A 545 -25.30 44.24 -28.04
C PHE A 545 -25.28 44.98 -29.40
N LEU A 546 -24.58 44.45 -30.39
CA LEU A 546 -24.54 45.01 -31.75
C LEU A 546 -25.91 44.99 -32.45
N ILE A 547 -26.71 43.94 -32.24
CA ILE A 547 -28.10 43.87 -32.77
C ILE A 547 -28.96 44.99 -32.16
N PHE A 548 -28.87 45.22 -30.85
CA PHE A 548 -29.56 46.33 -30.18
C PHE A 548 -29.10 47.71 -30.69
N GLY A 549 -27.80 47.88 -30.94
CA GLY A 549 -27.24 49.10 -31.54
C GLY A 549 -27.81 49.40 -32.93
N ASN A 550 -27.84 48.41 -33.83
CA ASN A 550 -28.39 48.60 -35.18
C ASN A 550 -29.90 48.91 -35.18
N ILE A 551 -30.67 48.24 -34.33
CA ILE A 551 -32.13 48.48 -34.24
C ILE A 551 -32.41 49.89 -33.70
N SER A 552 -31.73 50.31 -32.63
CA SER A 552 -31.92 51.66 -32.06
C SER A 552 -31.44 52.78 -33.00
N ALA A 553 -30.33 52.59 -33.71
CA ALA A 553 -29.87 53.52 -34.74
C ALA A 553 -30.88 53.65 -35.90
N GLY A 554 -31.45 52.54 -36.38
CA GLY A 554 -32.47 52.55 -37.44
C GLY A 554 -33.74 53.30 -37.04
N ILE A 555 -34.26 53.04 -35.83
CA ILE A 555 -35.45 53.75 -35.30
C ILE A 555 -35.17 55.26 -35.16
N MET A 556 -34.00 55.63 -34.65
CA MET A 556 -33.63 57.05 -34.49
C MET A 556 -33.45 57.75 -35.85
N GLY A 557 -32.91 57.06 -36.86
CA GLY A 557 -32.82 57.57 -38.22
C GLY A 557 -34.19 57.84 -38.86
N ILE A 558 -35.15 56.94 -38.69
CA ILE A 558 -36.54 57.11 -39.15
C ILE A 558 -37.21 58.30 -38.44
N TYR A 559 -37.05 58.41 -37.12
CA TYR A 559 -37.58 59.54 -36.34
C TYR A 559 -37.02 60.89 -36.81
N LEU A 560 -35.70 60.97 -37.04
CA LEU A 560 -35.05 62.17 -37.58
C LEU A 560 -35.53 62.50 -39.00
N GLY A 561 -35.72 61.51 -39.87
CA GLY A 561 -36.28 61.69 -41.21
C GLY A 561 -37.69 62.29 -41.19
N ILE A 562 -38.57 61.79 -40.32
CA ILE A 562 -39.93 62.33 -40.12
C ILE A 562 -39.87 63.77 -39.58
N ARG A 563 -38.96 64.06 -38.64
CA ARG A 563 -38.72 65.42 -38.09
C ARG A 563 -38.28 66.40 -39.18
N ILE A 564 -37.37 65.99 -40.07
CA ILE A 564 -36.88 66.82 -41.18
C ILE A 564 -38.00 67.05 -42.21
N PHE A 565 -38.75 66.01 -42.58
CA PHE A 565 -39.88 66.14 -43.51
C PHE A 565 -40.94 67.11 -42.99
N LYS A 566 -41.31 67.04 -41.70
CA LYS A 566 -42.23 68.02 -41.08
C LYS A 566 -41.67 69.44 -41.18
N LEU A 567 -40.40 69.65 -40.83
CA LEU A 567 -39.77 70.98 -40.84
C LEU A 567 -39.77 71.61 -42.24
N ILE A 568 -39.53 70.83 -43.29
CA ILE A 568 -39.62 71.29 -44.70
C ILE A 568 -41.05 71.74 -45.02
N LEU A 569 -42.05 70.93 -44.66
CA LEU A 569 -43.47 71.22 -44.94
C LEU A 569 -43.95 72.46 -44.16
N ASP A 570 -43.62 72.55 -42.85
CA ASP A 570 -43.86 73.73 -42.02
C ASP A 570 -43.22 74.99 -42.64
N THR A 571 -41.96 74.88 -43.10
CA THR A 571 -41.23 76.02 -43.72
C THR A 571 -41.88 76.48 -45.03
N ILE A 572 -42.43 75.57 -45.84
CA ILE A 572 -43.16 75.91 -47.07
C ILE A 572 -44.47 76.64 -46.75
N VAL A 573 -45.25 76.16 -45.78
CA VAL A 573 -46.50 76.80 -45.34
C VAL A 573 -46.23 78.18 -44.75
N HIS A 574 -45.20 78.29 -43.90
CA HIS A 574 -44.78 79.57 -43.32
C HIS A 574 -44.23 80.54 -44.36
N GLY A 575 -43.44 80.06 -45.33
CA GLY A 575 -42.96 80.86 -46.45
C GLY A 575 -44.10 81.42 -47.29
N TYR A 576 -45.13 80.60 -47.58
CA TYR A 576 -46.34 81.05 -48.27
C TYR A 576 -47.11 82.11 -47.47
N ALA A 577 -47.33 81.88 -46.17
CA ALA A 577 -48.04 82.81 -45.29
C ALA A 577 -47.31 84.16 -45.10
N LEU A 578 -45.99 84.16 -45.03
CA LEU A 578 -45.20 85.41 -45.00
C LEU A 578 -45.17 86.10 -46.36
N HIS A 579 -45.09 85.34 -47.46
CA HIS A 579 -45.08 85.89 -48.81
C HIS A 579 -46.37 86.64 -49.15
N THR A 580 -47.55 86.13 -48.77
CA THR A 580 -48.83 86.83 -49.00
C THR A 580 -48.97 88.11 -48.17
N VAL A 581 -48.26 88.24 -47.04
CA VAL A 581 -48.36 89.39 -46.13
C VAL A 581 -47.24 90.42 -46.33
N TYR A 582 -46.06 90.03 -46.82
CA TYR A 582 -44.88 90.89 -46.95
C TYR A 582 -44.21 90.87 -48.35
N GLY A 583 -44.61 90.01 -49.27
CA GLY A 583 -43.99 89.86 -50.60
C GLY A 583 -42.53 89.41 -50.55
N TRP A 584 -41.80 89.61 -51.65
CA TRP A 584 -40.35 89.39 -51.71
C TRP A 584 -39.61 90.43 -50.85
N SER A 585 -39.29 90.03 -49.62
CA SER A 585 -38.56 90.83 -48.64
C SER A 585 -37.72 89.94 -47.72
N ILE A 586 -36.74 90.53 -47.04
CA ILE A 586 -35.81 89.83 -46.12
C ILE A 586 -36.56 89.03 -45.03
N TYR A 587 -37.77 89.45 -44.65
CA TYR A 587 -38.61 88.77 -43.66
C TYR A 587 -38.93 87.31 -44.00
N LEU A 588 -38.88 86.90 -45.28
CA LEU A 588 -39.05 85.50 -45.70
C LEU A 588 -38.07 84.52 -45.04
N LEU A 589 -36.89 84.96 -44.60
CA LEU A 589 -35.96 84.13 -43.82
C LEU A 589 -36.55 83.68 -42.47
N GLY A 590 -37.57 84.39 -41.96
CA GLY A 590 -38.32 83.98 -40.78
C GLY A 590 -39.10 82.68 -40.94
N ALA A 591 -39.37 82.23 -42.18
CA ALA A 591 -40.14 81.01 -42.48
C ALA A 591 -39.55 79.73 -41.86
N ILE A 592 -38.25 79.72 -41.57
CA ILE A 592 -37.51 78.59 -40.97
C ILE A 592 -37.88 78.41 -39.48
N TRP A 593 -38.41 79.44 -38.81
CA TRP A 593 -38.70 79.41 -37.38
C TRP A 593 -40.16 79.78 -37.09
N ASP A 594 -40.93 78.78 -36.66
CA ASP A 594 -42.35 78.84 -36.25
C ASP A 594 -42.67 80.02 -35.30
N SER A 595 -41.79 80.25 -34.31
CA SER A 595 -41.92 81.36 -33.36
C SER A 595 -41.73 82.74 -34.00
N LEU A 596 -40.95 82.83 -35.08
CA LEU A 596 -40.61 84.09 -35.76
C LEU A 596 -41.65 84.46 -36.82
N THR A 597 -42.24 83.48 -37.52
CA THR A 597 -43.39 83.70 -38.42
C THR A 597 -44.61 84.17 -37.65
N HIS A 598 -44.96 83.52 -36.54
CA HIS A 598 -46.05 83.97 -35.67
C HIS A 598 -45.83 85.38 -35.13
N LEU A 599 -44.60 85.74 -34.72
CA LEU A 599 -44.25 87.09 -34.28
C LEU A 599 -44.42 88.13 -35.41
N LEU A 600 -43.90 87.84 -36.61
CA LEU A 600 -43.99 88.75 -37.76
C LEU A 600 -45.42 88.97 -38.24
N LEU A 601 -46.26 87.93 -38.20
CA LEU A 601 -47.69 88.05 -38.49
C LEU A 601 -48.40 88.92 -37.42
N HIS A 602 -48.17 88.64 -36.13
CA HIS A 602 -48.82 89.36 -35.03
C HIS A 602 -48.46 90.86 -35.01
N LEU A 603 -47.19 91.20 -35.23
CA LEU A 603 -46.70 92.59 -35.26
C LEU A 603 -47.39 93.47 -36.32
N LYS A 604 -47.99 92.88 -37.36
CA LYS A 604 -48.72 93.62 -38.40
C LYS A 604 -50.22 93.75 -38.14
N LEU A 605 -50.83 92.81 -37.41
CA LEU A 605 -52.22 92.93 -36.94
C LEU A 605 -52.37 93.91 -35.76
N SER A 606 -51.33 94.12 -34.94
CA SER A 606 -51.37 94.97 -33.74
C SER A 606 -51.38 96.49 -34.00
N ARG A 607 -52.15 97.00 -34.99
CA ARG A 607 -52.28 98.45 -35.28
C ARG A 607 -53.74 98.94 -35.44
N PRO A 608 -54.52 99.09 -34.35
CA PRO A 608 -55.76 99.86 -34.34
C PRO A 608 -55.53 101.35 -33.98
N PRO A 609 -56.41 102.28 -34.44
CA PRO A 609 -56.37 103.70 -34.05
C PRO A 609 -57.03 103.97 -32.66
N PRO A 610 -56.77 105.13 -32.01
CA PRO A 610 -57.03 105.33 -30.58
C PRO A 610 -58.35 106.08 -30.22
N ALA A 611 -59.02 105.69 -29.12
CA ALA A 611 -60.03 106.51 -28.44
C ALA A 611 -60.36 106.12 -26.96
N LYS A 612 -59.90 106.97 -26.01
CA LYS A 612 -60.50 107.34 -24.70
C LYS A 612 -60.73 106.30 -23.57
N GLU A 613 -60.91 106.86 -22.36
CA GLU A 613 -60.81 106.21 -21.03
C GLU A 613 -62.12 106.35 -20.21
N THR A 614 -62.39 105.44 -19.25
CA THR A 614 -63.21 105.72 -18.03
C THR A 614 -62.82 104.83 -16.83
N ILE A 615 -62.08 105.40 -15.87
CA ILE A 615 -62.24 105.37 -14.39
C ILE A 615 -62.94 104.16 -13.69
N ILE A 616 -62.14 103.41 -12.88
CA ILE A 616 -62.27 102.85 -11.47
C ILE A 616 -63.57 103.08 -10.62
N PRO A 617 -63.80 102.49 -9.40
CA PRO A 617 -62.86 101.91 -8.39
C PRO A 617 -63.28 100.66 -7.53
N MET A 618 -62.36 100.20 -6.65
CA MET A 618 -62.54 99.69 -5.25
C MET A 618 -63.38 98.41 -4.96
N THR A 619 -63.01 97.47 -4.08
CA THR A 619 -61.80 97.20 -3.23
C THR A 619 -61.76 95.67 -2.87
N ASP A 620 -61.10 95.05 -1.86
CA ASP A 620 -60.34 95.45 -0.65
C ASP A 620 -59.28 94.40 -0.19
N SER A 621 -58.75 94.55 1.04
CA SER A 621 -57.67 93.79 1.74
C SER A 621 -58.23 93.07 3.00
N PRO A 622 -57.45 92.58 4.01
CA PRO A 622 -55.99 92.29 4.17
C PRO A 622 -55.71 90.76 4.40
N GLY A 623 -54.52 90.21 4.65
CA GLY A 623 -53.20 90.70 5.15
C GLY A 623 -52.90 90.07 6.54
N ASN A 624 -51.66 89.90 7.04
CA ASN A 624 -50.29 90.11 6.54
C ASN A 624 -49.26 89.38 7.47
N GLU A 625 -47.94 89.55 7.25
CA GLU A 625 -46.80 89.26 8.18
C GLU A 625 -46.35 87.77 8.28
N LYS A 626 -45.07 87.38 8.03
CA LYS A 626 -43.73 87.65 8.67
C LYS A 626 -43.53 86.84 9.99
N GLU A 627 -42.33 86.35 10.39
CA GLU A 627 -40.94 86.73 10.06
C GLU A 627 -39.96 85.51 9.99
N GLN A 628 -38.68 85.64 10.37
CA GLN A 628 -37.56 84.70 10.13
C GLN A 628 -36.95 84.09 11.43
N ALA A 629 -36.20 82.98 11.31
CA ALA A 629 -34.83 82.77 11.85
C ALA A 629 -34.47 81.35 12.43
N GLU A 630 -33.39 80.79 11.88
CA GLU A 630 -32.26 80.07 12.53
C GLU A 630 -32.33 78.69 13.28
N ILE A 631 -31.56 77.73 12.71
CA ILE A 631 -30.39 77.01 13.32
C ILE A 631 -30.43 75.49 13.71
N LYS A 632 -29.57 74.73 12.99
CA LYS A 632 -28.75 73.50 13.31
C LYS A 632 -29.33 72.06 13.44
N LYS A 633 -28.95 71.27 12.41
CA LYS A 633 -28.12 70.02 12.41
C LYS A 633 -28.76 68.60 12.37
N GLU A 634 -28.49 67.94 11.24
CA GLU A 634 -27.95 66.56 11.06
C GLU A 634 -28.74 65.30 11.45
N ALA A 635 -29.24 64.58 10.42
CA ALA A 635 -28.88 63.18 10.13
C ALA A 635 -29.23 62.80 8.66
N ASN A 636 -28.57 61.79 8.09
CA ASN A 636 -28.80 61.30 6.72
C ASN A 636 -29.73 60.07 6.67
N TYR A 637 -30.49 59.88 5.58
CA TYR A 637 -30.23 58.87 4.51
C TYR A 637 -31.44 58.70 3.56
N ALA A 638 -31.20 58.28 2.31
CA ALA A 638 -32.23 58.05 1.30
C ALA A 638 -31.87 56.95 0.28
N TYR A 639 -32.87 56.15 -0.11
CA TYR A 639 -32.90 55.22 -1.26
C TYR A 639 -34.37 55.05 -1.68
N PRO A 640 -34.70 54.97 -2.99
CA PRO A 640 -35.03 53.67 -3.63
C PRO A 640 -34.71 53.69 -5.16
N PRO A 641 -35.24 52.81 -6.06
CA PRO A 641 -35.90 51.49 -5.90
C PRO A 641 -35.22 50.34 -6.74
N LEU A 642 -35.84 49.15 -6.75
CA LEU A 642 -35.51 47.99 -7.60
C LEU A 642 -36.51 47.80 -8.77
N PRO A 643 -36.08 47.20 -9.90
CA PRO A 643 -36.95 46.52 -10.88
C PRO A 643 -36.94 44.99 -10.70
N ALA A 644 -37.77 44.25 -11.46
CA ALA A 644 -38.04 42.81 -11.29
C ALA A 644 -37.74 41.97 -12.55
N LYS A 645 -37.78 40.62 -12.38
CA LYS A 645 -38.19 39.50 -13.30
C LYS A 645 -37.87 39.57 -14.82
N GLU A 646 -37.70 38.49 -15.59
CA GLU A 646 -37.49 37.03 -15.44
C GLU A 646 -37.37 36.42 -16.87
N ASN A 647 -36.95 35.14 -17.02
CA ASN A 647 -37.28 34.18 -18.12
C ASN A 647 -36.13 33.48 -18.90
N SER A 648 -36.19 32.13 -18.81
CA SER A 648 -36.10 31.13 -19.91
C SER A 648 -34.80 30.84 -20.69
N ASN A 649 -34.42 29.55 -20.64
CA ASN A 649 -33.99 28.66 -21.75
C ASN A 649 -32.68 29.00 -22.53
N TYR A 650 -31.99 28.09 -23.26
CA TYR A 650 -32.36 26.82 -23.88
C TYR A 650 -31.26 25.73 -23.84
N THR A 651 -31.72 24.48 -23.78
CA THR A 651 -31.32 23.27 -24.55
C THR A 651 -29.92 23.17 -25.18
N LEU A 652 -29.17 22.12 -24.80
CA LEU A 652 -28.05 21.56 -25.57
C LEU A 652 -28.56 20.59 -26.66
N LYS A 653 -27.96 20.62 -27.85
CA LYS A 653 -28.03 19.51 -28.83
C LYS A 653 -26.68 18.79 -28.87
N ILE A 654 -26.74 17.46 -28.90
CA ILE A 654 -25.58 16.57 -29.05
C ILE A 654 -25.24 16.43 -30.53
N LYS A 655 -23.95 16.23 -30.85
CA LYS A 655 -23.51 15.63 -32.12
C LYS A 655 -22.28 14.74 -31.88
N GLU A 656 -22.06 13.74 -32.72
CA GLU A 656 -21.24 12.57 -32.44
C GLU A 656 -19.72 12.82 -32.51
N SER A 657 -18.96 12.10 -31.68
CA SER A 657 -17.51 11.95 -31.78
C SER A 657 -17.16 10.74 -32.65
N ASN A 658 -16.67 10.97 -33.88
CA ASN A 658 -16.14 9.90 -34.71
C ASN A 658 -14.77 9.42 -34.21
N TYR A 659 -14.58 8.10 -34.17
CA TYR A 659 -13.27 7.48 -34.02
C TYR A 659 -12.45 7.64 -35.31
N ASN A 660 -11.17 8.01 -35.20
CA ASN A 660 -10.10 7.57 -36.08
C ASN A 660 -8.78 7.58 -35.28
N THR A 661 -8.10 6.45 -35.10
CA THR A 661 -7.25 5.77 -36.11
C THR A 661 -6.03 6.61 -36.47
N ILE A 662 -4.91 6.34 -35.80
CA ILE A 662 -3.56 6.79 -36.17
C ILE A 662 -2.67 5.54 -36.27
N LYS A 663 -1.69 5.57 -37.17
CA LYS A 663 -0.72 4.51 -37.46
C LYS A 663 0.49 4.57 -36.53
#